data_AF-A0A2T4HC56-F1
#
_entry.id   AF-A0A2T4HC56-F1
#
_cell.length_a   1.000
_cell.length_b   1.000
_cell.length_c   1.000
_cell.angle_alpha   90.00
_cell.angle_beta   90.00
_cell.angle_gamma   90.00
#
_symmetry.space_group_name_H-M   'P 1'
#
loop_
_entity.id
_entity.type
_entity.pdbx_description
1 polymer ?
#
loop_
_entity_poly.entity_id
_entity_poly.type
_entity_poly.pdbx_seq_one_letter_code
_entity_poly.pdbx_strand_id
1 'polypeptide(L)'
;MDFTYRYSFEPTDYDTDGLCDGVPVRMHKGADLDEVAIFKAQYDWEKHVGPKLPFRGALGPRHNFICLTLPECLPERLEIVSYANEFAFLHDDITDVESAETVAAENDEFLDALQQGVREGDIQSRESGKRHLQAWIFKSMVAIDRDRAVAAMNAWATFINTGAGCAHDTNFKSLDEYLHYRATDVGYMFWHALIIFGCAITIPEHEIELCHQLALPAIMSVTLTNDIWSYGKEAEAAEKSGKPGDFVNALVVLMREHNCSIEEAERLCRARNKIEVAKCLQVTKETRERKDVSQDLKDYLYHMLFGVSGNAIWSTQCRRYDMTAPYNERQQARLKQTKDELTSTYDPVHAAKEAMMESTRPEIHRLPTPDSPGKESFAVRPLVNGSGQYNGNNHVNGVSNEVDVRPSIERHASTKRATSADDIDWTAYKKVDSGADHKKTLSDIMLQELPPMEDDVVMEPYRYLCSLPSKGVRNKTIDALNFWLKVPIENANTIKAITESLHGSSLMLDDIEDHSQLRRGKPSAHAVFGEAQTINSATFQYIQSVSLISQLRSPKALNIFVDEIRQLFIGQAYELQWTSNMICPPLEEYLRMVDGKTGGLFRLLTRLMAAESTTEVDVDFSRLCQLFGRYFQIRDDYANLKLADYTEQKGFCEDLDEGKFSLPLIIAFNENNKAPKAVAQLRGLMMQRCVNGGLTFEQKVLALNLIEEAGGISGTEKVLHSLYGEMEAELERLAGVFGAENHQLELILEMLRID
;
A
#
# COMPACT_ATOMS: atom_id res chain seq x y z
N MET A 1 -2.36 -23.80 22.93
CA MET A 1 -2.29 -22.93 24.11
C MET A 1 -3.24 -23.48 25.13
N ASP A 2 -2.70 -23.85 26.29
CA ASP A 2 -3.48 -23.89 27.52
C ASP A 2 -3.54 -22.46 28.04
N PHE A 3 -4.69 -22.07 28.58
CA PHE A 3 -4.98 -20.67 28.84
C PHE A 3 -5.54 -20.54 30.25
N THR A 4 -5.00 -19.60 31.02
CA THR A 4 -4.92 -19.76 32.48
C THR A 4 -5.73 -18.71 33.23
N TYR A 5 -5.86 -17.49 32.70
CA TYR A 5 -6.33 -16.32 33.49
C TYR A 5 -7.66 -15.72 33.02
N ARG A 6 -8.55 -16.55 32.45
CA ARG A 6 -9.71 -16.08 31.68
C ARG A 6 -11.07 -16.73 31.96
N TYR A 7 -12.13 -16.10 31.45
CA TYR A 7 -13.43 -16.73 31.14
C TYR A 7 -13.67 -16.71 29.62
N SER A 8 -14.41 -17.71 29.11
CA SER A 8 -15.00 -17.64 27.76
C SER A 8 -16.39 -17.02 27.88
N PHE A 9 -16.74 -16.08 27.00
CA PHE A 9 -18.11 -15.59 26.91
C PHE A 9 -18.98 -16.53 26.06
N GLU A 10 -20.27 -16.59 26.38
CA GLU A 10 -21.28 -17.08 25.44
C GLU A 10 -21.58 -15.96 24.42
N PRO A 11 -21.71 -16.27 23.11
CA PRO A 11 -21.92 -15.28 22.05
C PRO A 11 -23.15 -14.37 22.22
N THR A 12 -24.07 -14.67 23.15
CA THR A 12 -25.29 -13.91 23.41
C THR A 12 -25.09 -12.69 24.32
N ASP A 13 -23.93 -12.56 24.95
CA ASP A 13 -23.71 -11.59 26.04
C ASP A 13 -23.09 -10.26 25.56
N TYR A 14 -22.70 -10.17 24.29
CA TYR A 14 -22.00 -9.03 23.71
C TYR A 14 -22.41 -8.79 22.25
N ASP A 15 -22.35 -7.53 21.82
CA ASP A 15 -22.52 -7.15 20.43
C ASP A 15 -21.15 -6.81 19.82
N THR A 16 -20.84 -7.46 18.71
CA THR A 16 -19.60 -7.23 17.95
C THR A 16 -19.80 -6.22 16.83
N ASP A 17 -21.05 -5.86 16.54
CA ASP A 17 -21.44 -4.99 15.44
C ASP A 17 -20.89 -5.46 14.07
N GLY A 18 -20.65 -6.78 13.95
CA GLY A 18 -20.04 -7.42 12.79
C GLY A 18 -18.57 -7.07 12.54
N LEU A 19 -17.86 -6.51 13.54
CA LEU A 19 -16.48 -6.02 13.41
C LEU A 19 -15.41 -7.06 13.80
N CYS A 20 -15.80 -8.20 14.37
CA CYS A 20 -14.85 -9.26 14.75
C CYS A 20 -15.43 -10.68 14.58
N ASP A 21 -16.25 -10.87 13.55
CA ASP A 21 -16.92 -12.16 13.26
C ASP A 21 -15.93 -13.33 13.20
N GLY A 22 -16.26 -14.41 13.93
CA GLY A 22 -15.42 -15.62 13.99
C GLY A 22 -14.21 -15.52 14.92
N VAL A 23 -13.93 -14.34 15.50
CA VAL A 23 -12.85 -14.17 16.48
C VAL A 23 -13.34 -14.53 17.89
N PRO A 24 -12.63 -15.40 18.63
CA PRO A 24 -13.01 -15.73 20.00
C PRO A 24 -12.87 -14.53 20.94
N VAL A 25 -13.94 -14.22 21.66
CA VAL A 25 -13.95 -13.16 22.68
C VAL A 25 -13.55 -13.73 24.04
N ARG A 26 -12.68 -13.01 24.75
CA ARG A 26 -12.15 -13.41 26.05
C ARG A 26 -12.03 -12.20 26.96
N MET A 27 -11.97 -12.48 28.25
CA MET A 27 -11.76 -11.44 29.25
C MET A 27 -10.90 -11.94 30.41
N HIS A 28 -10.02 -11.05 30.86
CA HIS A 28 -9.19 -11.23 32.03
C HIS A 28 -10.03 -11.18 33.33
N LYS A 29 -9.71 -12.01 34.31
CA LYS A 29 -10.46 -12.07 35.60
C LYS A 29 -10.24 -10.85 36.50
N GLY A 30 -9.15 -10.12 36.30
CA GLY A 30 -8.68 -9.02 37.13
C GLY A 30 -9.34 -7.66 36.88
N ALA A 31 -10.62 -7.60 36.51
CA ALA A 31 -11.32 -6.33 36.22
C ALA A 31 -11.28 -5.32 37.38
N ASP A 32 -11.23 -5.81 38.62
CA ASP A 32 -11.10 -4.96 39.81
C ASP A 32 -9.74 -4.25 39.87
N LEU A 33 -8.66 -4.98 39.59
CA LEU A 33 -7.28 -4.50 39.59
C LEU A 33 -7.03 -3.52 38.43
N ASP A 34 -7.55 -3.84 37.25
CA ASP A 34 -7.51 -2.99 36.07
C ASP A 34 -8.20 -1.63 36.32
N GLU A 35 -9.39 -1.62 36.92
CA GLU A 35 -10.03 -0.36 37.32
C GLU A 35 -9.20 0.42 38.36
N VAL A 36 -8.47 -0.26 39.27
CA VAL A 36 -7.66 0.43 40.29
C VAL A 36 -6.52 1.19 39.60
N ALA A 37 -5.86 0.52 38.65
CA ALA A 37 -4.81 1.11 37.85
C ALA A 37 -5.29 2.35 37.07
N ILE A 38 -6.46 2.25 36.43
CA ILE A 38 -7.04 3.35 35.65
C ILE A 38 -7.29 4.58 36.54
N PHE A 39 -7.95 4.42 37.69
CA PHE A 39 -8.19 5.55 38.59
C PHE A 39 -6.91 6.13 39.21
N LYS A 40 -5.91 5.28 39.50
CA LYS A 40 -4.59 5.75 39.97
C LYS A 40 -3.88 6.60 38.93
N ALA A 41 -3.87 6.16 37.66
CA ALA A 41 -3.27 6.92 36.56
C ALA A 41 -3.93 8.29 36.39
N GLN A 42 -5.26 8.35 36.46
CA GLN A 42 -6.00 9.61 36.39
C GLN A 42 -5.68 10.55 37.56
N TYR A 43 -5.62 10.03 38.80
CA TYR A 43 -5.25 10.83 39.97
C TYR A 43 -3.82 11.37 39.85
N ASP A 44 -2.88 10.53 39.44
CA ASP A 44 -1.48 10.91 39.30
C ASP A 44 -1.28 11.91 38.17
N TRP A 45 -2.05 11.80 37.09
CA TRP A 45 -2.12 12.82 36.05
C TRP A 45 -2.63 14.15 36.58
N GLU A 46 -3.77 14.17 37.30
CA GLU A 46 -4.33 15.39 37.89
C GLU A 46 -3.34 16.07 38.84
N LYS A 47 -2.62 15.27 39.64
CA LYS A 47 -1.66 15.75 40.63
C LYS A 47 -0.36 16.26 40.02
N HIS A 48 0.20 15.53 39.06
CA HIS A 48 1.56 15.76 38.58
C HIS A 48 1.62 16.48 37.22
N VAL A 49 0.55 16.46 36.43
CA VAL A 49 0.52 17.02 35.07
C VAL A 49 -0.52 18.15 34.98
N GLY A 50 -1.80 17.84 35.23
CA GLY A 50 -2.94 18.77 35.10
C GLY A 50 -3.33 19.11 33.64
N PRO A 51 -4.46 19.81 33.42
CA PRO A 51 -5.61 19.97 34.29
C PRO A 51 -6.51 18.71 34.33
N LYS A 52 -7.50 18.69 35.24
CA LYS A 52 -8.52 17.64 35.33
C LYS A 52 -9.42 17.67 34.09
N LEU A 53 -9.17 16.79 33.12
CA LEU A 53 -10.00 16.66 31.93
C LEU A 53 -11.27 15.84 32.22
N PRO A 54 -12.39 16.07 31.51
CA PRO A 54 -13.52 15.14 31.55
C PRO A 54 -13.05 13.78 30.99
N PHE A 55 -12.74 12.85 31.89
CA PHE A 55 -11.98 11.64 31.59
C PHE A 55 -12.69 10.70 30.60
N ARG A 56 -11.97 10.34 29.54
CA ARG A 56 -12.41 9.51 28.39
C ARG A 56 -11.46 8.33 28.14
N GLY A 57 -10.99 7.68 29.20
CA GLY A 57 -9.96 6.63 29.13
C GLY A 57 -10.50 5.21 28.88
N ALA A 58 -9.81 4.22 29.44
CA ALA A 58 -9.99 2.78 29.18
C ALA A 58 -11.27 2.16 29.79
N LEU A 59 -12.01 2.91 30.62
CA LEU A 59 -13.19 2.39 31.30
C LEU A 59 -14.33 2.07 30.34
N GLY A 60 -14.95 0.92 30.55
CA GLY A 60 -16.23 0.56 29.94
C GLY A 60 -17.28 0.22 30.99
N PRO A 61 -18.58 0.39 30.71
CA PRO A 61 -19.67 0.14 31.65
C PRO A 61 -19.67 -1.31 32.13
N ARG A 62 -19.44 -2.27 31.21
CA ARG A 62 -19.35 -3.69 31.54
C ARG A 62 -17.92 -4.16 31.71
N HIS A 63 -17.07 -3.80 30.74
CA HIS A 63 -15.71 -4.32 30.64
C HIS A 63 -14.76 -3.22 30.15
N ASN A 64 -13.59 -3.15 30.76
CA ASN A 64 -12.56 -2.18 30.41
C ASN A 64 -11.65 -2.70 29.30
N PHE A 65 -10.90 -1.78 28.70
CA PHE A 65 -10.08 -2.04 27.52
C PHE A 65 -9.10 -3.20 27.71
N ILE A 66 -8.12 -3.09 28.61
CA ILE A 66 -7.05 -4.09 28.78
C ILE A 66 -7.60 -5.47 29.15
N CYS A 67 -8.64 -5.53 29.98
CA CYS A 67 -9.27 -6.81 30.31
C CYS A 67 -9.86 -7.53 29.10
N LEU A 68 -10.32 -6.81 28.08
CA LEU A 68 -10.86 -7.39 26.84
C LEU A 68 -9.77 -7.64 25.79
N THR A 69 -8.82 -6.71 25.64
CA THR A 69 -7.82 -6.75 24.56
C THR A 69 -6.57 -7.55 24.93
N LEU A 70 -6.24 -7.68 26.22
CA LEU A 70 -5.17 -8.54 26.75
C LEU A 70 -5.74 -9.49 27.82
N PRO A 71 -6.61 -10.43 27.43
CA PRO A 71 -7.32 -11.31 28.36
C PRO A 71 -6.42 -12.32 29.09
N GLU A 72 -5.17 -12.47 28.64
CA GLU A 72 -4.14 -13.36 29.18
C GLU A 72 -2.93 -12.55 29.68
N CYS A 73 -3.11 -11.25 29.98
CA CYS A 73 -2.12 -10.48 30.72
C CYS A 73 -1.82 -11.19 32.05
N LEU A 74 -0.56 -11.24 32.44
CA LEU A 74 -0.18 -11.86 33.71
C LEU A 74 -0.77 -11.05 34.87
N PRO A 75 -1.42 -11.67 35.87
CA PRO A 75 -2.07 -10.96 36.96
C PRO A 75 -1.18 -9.95 37.69
N GLU A 76 0.09 -10.30 37.88
CA GLU A 76 1.11 -9.45 38.50
C GLU A 76 1.57 -8.27 37.63
N ARG A 77 1.29 -8.30 36.32
CA ARG A 77 1.60 -7.23 35.36
C ARG A 77 0.40 -6.37 35.00
N LEU A 78 -0.82 -6.86 35.26
CA LEU A 78 -2.06 -6.22 34.84
C LEU A 78 -2.16 -4.78 35.33
N GLU A 79 -1.89 -4.52 36.63
CA GLU A 79 -2.03 -3.17 37.19
C GLU A 79 -1.15 -2.15 36.45
N ILE A 80 0.13 -2.47 36.20
CA ILE A 80 1.04 -1.53 35.54
C ILE A 80 0.75 -1.40 34.04
N VAL A 81 0.30 -2.48 33.37
CA VAL A 81 -0.12 -2.46 31.97
C VAL A 81 -1.34 -1.57 31.79
N SER A 82 -2.34 -1.72 32.65
CA SER A 82 -3.56 -0.90 32.66
C SER A 82 -3.27 0.57 32.98
N TYR A 83 -2.37 0.83 33.93
CA TYR A 83 -1.91 2.18 34.23
C TYR A 83 -1.24 2.82 33.03
N ALA A 84 -0.31 2.11 32.37
CA ALA A 84 0.41 2.61 31.21
C ALA A 84 -0.53 2.89 30.04
N ASN A 85 -1.53 2.03 29.81
CA ASN A 85 -2.55 2.25 28.79
C ASN A 85 -3.41 3.49 29.09
N GLU A 86 -3.83 3.69 30.34
CA GLU A 86 -4.58 4.87 30.72
C GLU A 86 -3.75 6.15 30.55
N PHE A 87 -2.46 6.12 30.90
CA PHE A 87 -1.53 7.21 30.61
C PHE A 87 -1.47 7.53 29.11
N ALA A 88 -1.47 6.52 28.24
CA ALA A 88 -1.47 6.74 26.79
C ALA A 88 -2.76 7.40 26.30
N PHE A 89 -3.94 7.01 26.80
CA PHE A 89 -5.19 7.69 26.46
C PHE A 89 -5.24 9.14 26.96
N LEU A 90 -4.72 9.40 28.17
CA LEU A 90 -4.63 10.76 28.72
C LEU A 90 -3.68 11.64 27.91
N HIS A 91 -2.58 11.07 27.42
CA HIS A 91 -1.65 11.75 26.53
C HIS A 91 -2.29 12.09 25.19
N ASP A 92 -2.95 11.10 24.56
CA ASP A 92 -3.67 11.23 23.28
C ASP A 92 -4.70 12.36 23.32
N ASP A 93 -5.50 12.42 24.40
CA ASP A 93 -6.52 13.46 24.58
C ASP A 93 -5.95 14.88 24.75
N ILE A 94 -4.69 15.02 25.18
CA ILE A 94 -4.00 16.32 25.25
C ILE A 94 -3.36 16.68 23.91
N THR A 95 -2.72 15.72 23.23
CA THR A 95 -2.12 15.95 21.92
C THR A 95 -3.14 16.40 20.88
N ASP A 96 -4.41 15.99 21.01
CA ASP A 96 -5.53 16.43 20.17
C ASP A 96 -5.84 17.95 20.27
N VAL A 97 -5.41 18.62 21.34
CA VAL A 97 -5.76 20.03 21.66
C VAL A 97 -4.55 20.96 21.79
N GLU A 98 -3.34 20.43 21.84
CA GLU A 98 -2.10 21.21 21.94
C GLU A 98 -1.49 21.54 20.57
N SER A 99 -0.61 22.54 20.54
CA SER A 99 0.05 22.95 19.29
C SER A 99 1.08 21.90 18.85
N ALA A 100 1.27 21.74 17.54
CA ALA A 100 2.27 20.80 16.99
C ALA A 100 3.69 21.06 17.51
N GLU A 101 4.03 22.31 17.81
CA GLU A 101 5.32 22.72 18.41
C GLU A 101 5.46 22.23 19.86
N THR A 102 4.37 22.29 20.62
CA THR A 102 4.31 21.75 21.99
C THR A 102 4.43 20.23 21.99
N VAL A 103 3.68 19.56 21.10
CA VAL A 103 3.71 18.10 20.95
C VAL A 103 5.09 17.59 20.54
N ALA A 104 5.76 18.28 19.60
CA ALA A 104 7.12 17.93 19.19
C ALA A 104 8.13 18.07 20.34
N ALA A 105 8.08 19.18 21.08
CA ALA A 105 8.96 19.39 22.23
C ALA A 105 8.73 18.36 23.35
N GLU A 106 7.48 17.95 23.58
CA GLU A 106 7.15 16.91 24.55
C GLU A 106 7.60 15.52 24.10
N ASN A 107 7.46 15.20 22.81
CA ASN A 107 7.95 13.96 22.22
C ASN A 107 9.48 13.86 22.32
N ASP A 108 10.21 14.93 22.02
CA ASP A 108 11.67 14.99 22.17
C ASP A 108 12.08 14.77 23.64
N GLU A 109 11.40 15.44 24.58
CA GLU A 109 11.69 15.27 26.00
C GLU A 109 11.41 13.84 26.50
N PHE A 110 10.35 13.22 25.96
CA PHE A 110 10.01 11.84 26.28
C PHE A 110 10.99 10.83 25.68
N LEU A 111 11.40 11.02 24.43
CA LEU A 111 12.41 10.21 23.77
C LEU A 111 13.74 10.23 24.52
N ASP A 112 14.19 11.41 24.95
CA ASP A 112 15.39 11.54 25.77
C ASP A 112 15.29 10.73 27.07
N ALA A 113 14.11 10.74 27.70
CA ALA A 113 13.85 9.94 28.90
C ALA A 113 13.87 8.43 28.61
N LEU A 114 13.25 7.98 27.51
CA LEU A 114 13.25 6.58 27.12
C LEU A 114 14.67 6.07 26.79
N GLN A 115 15.42 6.83 25.99
CA GLN A 115 16.79 6.49 25.62
C GLN A 115 17.72 6.47 26.84
N GLN A 116 17.51 7.37 27.81
CA GLN A 116 18.18 7.30 29.11
C GLN A 116 17.83 5.99 29.84
N GLY A 117 16.55 5.66 29.94
CA GLY A 117 16.07 4.42 30.57
C GLY A 117 16.67 3.16 29.97
N VAL A 118 16.80 3.12 28.64
CA VAL A 118 17.43 2.01 27.91
C VAL A 118 18.93 1.92 28.20
N ARG A 119 19.67 3.03 28.15
CA ARG A 119 21.13 3.06 28.34
C ARG A 119 21.54 2.81 29.79
N GLU A 120 20.85 3.44 30.73
CA GLU A 120 21.24 3.52 32.14
C GLU A 120 20.46 2.53 33.02
N GLY A 121 19.35 1.97 32.51
CA GLY A 121 18.42 1.15 33.30
C GLY A 121 17.63 1.94 34.35
N ASP A 122 17.67 3.28 34.27
CA ASP A 122 16.98 4.22 35.14
C ASP A 122 16.61 5.47 34.33
N ILE A 123 15.49 6.11 34.69
CA ILE A 123 15.07 7.39 34.10
C ILE A 123 15.11 8.43 35.21
N GLN A 124 15.84 9.53 34.98
CA GLN A 124 15.85 10.66 35.91
C GLN A 124 14.46 11.28 36.00
N SER A 125 13.86 11.21 37.20
CA SER A 125 12.56 11.79 37.51
C SER A 125 12.67 13.30 37.66
N ARG A 126 11.74 14.06 37.08
CA ARG A 126 11.45 15.45 37.50
C ARG A 126 10.54 15.43 38.75
N GLU A 127 10.42 16.57 39.44
CA GLU A 127 9.53 16.71 40.62
C GLU A 127 8.02 16.66 40.23
N SER A 128 7.69 17.03 38.99
CA SER A 128 6.34 16.98 38.40
C SER A 128 6.42 16.92 36.86
N GLY A 129 5.28 16.70 36.18
CA GLY A 129 5.14 16.61 34.72
C GLY A 129 5.00 15.18 34.17
N LYS A 130 4.70 15.05 32.86
CA LYS A 130 4.52 13.75 32.16
C LYS A 130 5.72 12.81 32.35
N ARG A 131 6.93 13.37 32.35
CA ARG A 131 8.20 12.66 32.59
C ARG A 131 8.29 11.98 33.96
N HIS A 132 7.63 12.52 34.98
CA HIS A 132 7.56 11.88 36.29
C HIS A 132 6.80 10.54 36.21
N LEU A 133 5.64 10.56 35.54
CA LEU A 133 4.79 9.37 35.38
C LEU A 133 5.44 8.33 34.46
N GLN A 134 6.07 8.78 33.37
CA GLN A 134 6.81 7.90 32.46
C GLN A 134 7.98 7.19 33.15
N ALA A 135 8.76 7.92 33.97
CA ALA A 135 9.82 7.34 34.78
C ALA A 135 9.28 6.33 35.79
N TRP A 136 8.12 6.62 36.40
CA TRP A 136 7.46 5.71 37.34
C TRP A 136 6.97 4.43 36.66
N ILE A 137 6.36 4.54 35.46
CA ILE A 137 5.93 3.40 34.66
C ILE A 137 7.14 2.50 34.38
N PHE A 138 8.22 3.08 33.87
CA PHE A 138 9.43 2.34 33.54
C PHE A 138 10.00 1.60 34.76
N LYS A 139 10.17 2.30 35.88
CA LYS A 139 10.71 1.72 37.12
C LYS A 139 9.87 0.56 37.61
N SER A 140 8.55 0.70 37.52
CA SER A 140 7.60 -0.34 37.92
C SER A 140 7.71 -1.56 37.01
N MET A 141 7.82 -1.37 35.69
CA MET A 141 8.02 -2.46 34.75
C MET A 141 9.37 -3.17 34.96
N VAL A 142 10.46 -2.42 35.12
CA VAL A 142 11.81 -2.96 35.35
C VAL A 142 11.89 -3.74 36.66
N ALA A 143 11.16 -3.31 37.70
CA ALA A 143 11.10 -4.02 38.97
C ALA A 143 10.43 -5.40 38.86
N ILE A 144 9.58 -5.62 37.85
CA ILE A 144 8.89 -6.89 37.59
C ILE A 144 9.69 -7.77 36.63
N ASP A 145 10.05 -7.23 35.45
CA ASP A 145 10.77 -7.96 34.40
C ASP A 145 11.64 -6.98 33.61
N ARG A 146 12.91 -6.86 34.00
CA ARG A 146 13.86 -5.91 33.42
C ARG A 146 14.03 -6.10 31.91
N ASP A 147 14.21 -7.34 31.47
CA ASP A 147 14.57 -7.61 30.07
C ASP A 147 13.42 -7.24 29.13
N ARG A 148 12.19 -7.66 29.48
CA ARG A 148 11.00 -7.30 28.70
C ARG A 148 10.60 -5.84 28.85
N ALA A 149 10.85 -5.23 30.01
CA ALA A 149 10.64 -3.79 30.18
C ALA A 149 11.57 -2.98 29.27
N VAL A 150 12.85 -3.35 29.17
CA VAL A 150 13.79 -2.70 28.25
C VAL A 150 13.39 -2.93 26.79
N ALA A 151 12.98 -4.15 26.42
CA ALA A 151 12.49 -4.43 25.06
C ALA A 151 11.24 -3.61 24.70
N ALA A 152 10.26 -3.53 25.62
CA ALA A 152 9.06 -2.72 25.48
C ALA A 152 9.40 -1.23 25.31
N MET A 153 10.34 -0.71 26.07
CA MET A 153 10.78 0.68 25.94
C MET A 153 11.59 0.96 24.68
N ASN A 154 12.37 -0.01 24.19
CA ASN A 154 13.04 0.12 22.89
C ASN A 154 12.05 0.19 21.74
N ALA A 155 11.00 -0.64 21.75
CA ALA A 155 9.92 -0.57 20.78
C ALA A 155 9.22 0.80 20.85
N TRP A 156 8.96 1.30 22.06
CA TRP A 156 8.35 2.61 22.25
C TRP A 156 9.26 3.79 21.85
N ALA A 157 10.58 3.70 22.07
CA ALA A 157 11.54 4.73 21.71
C ALA A 157 11.82 4.79 20.20
N THR A 158 11.94 3.63 19.54
CA THR A 158 12.07 3.53 18.07
C THR A 158 10.91 4.27 17.40
N PHE A 159 9.72 4.14 17.98
CA PHE A 159 8.50 4.79 17.55
C PHE A 159 8.55 6.34 17.62
N ILE A 160 8.97 6.96 18.73
CA ILE A 160 8.99 8.44 18.82
C ILE A 160 9.97 9.03 17.80
N ASN A 161 11.13 8.36 17.61
CA ASN A 161 12.11 8.73 16.60
C ASN A 161 11.53 8.74 15.16
N THR A 162 10.59 7.84 14.86
CA THR A 162 9.96 7.74 13.54
C THR A 162 8.70 8.61 13.40
N GLY A 163 7.96 8.87 14.49
CA GLY A 163 6.69 9.59 14.50
C GLY A 163 6.80 11.11 14.70
N ALA A 164 7.82 11.61 15.41
CA ALA A 164 7.95 13.03 15.73
C ALA A 164 8.39 13.93 14.54
N GLY A 165 8.73 13.34 13.39
CA GLY A 165 9.26 14.05 12.21
C GLY A 165 8.35 14.08 10.97
N CYS A 166 7.25 13.35 10.96
CA CYS A 166 6.33 13.37 9.81
C CYS A 166 5.34 14.52 10.01
N ALA A 167 5.49 15.59 9.23
CA ALA A 167 4.36 16.48 8.96
C ALA A 167 3.19 15.58 8.56
N HIS A 168 2.12 15.57 9.36
CA HIS A 168 0.93 14.76 9.09
C HIS A 168 0.40 15.19 7.72
N ASP A 169 0.78 14.46 6.67
CA ASP A 169 0.20 14.64 5.36
C ASP A 169 -1.22 14.09 5.46
N THR A 170 -2.18 14.98 5.77
CA THR A 170 -3.60 14.62 5.97
C THR A 170 -4.31 14.33 4.65
N ASN A 171 -3.57 14.25 3.54
CA ASN A 171 -4.07 14.16 2.19
C ASN A 171 -3.84 12.79 1.54
N PHE A 172 -4.27 11.73 2.23
CA PHE A 172 -4.28 10.37 1.70
C PHE A 172 -5.26 10.26 0.52
N LYS A 173 -4.83 9.64 -0.58
CA LYS A 173 -5.63 9.47 -1.80
C LYS A 173 -6.50 8.22 -1.78
N SER A 174 -6.13 7.23 -0.96
CA SER A 174 -6.90 5.99 -0.79
C SER A 174 -6.81 5.43 0.62
N LEU A 175 -7.76 4.55 0.97
CA LEU A 175 -7.75 3.83 2.23
C LEU A 175 -6.51 2.95 2.38
N ASP A 176 -5.97 2.38 1.30
CA ASP A 176 -4.77 1.52 1.37
C ASP A 176 -3.51 2.33 1.73
N GLU A 177 -3.36 3.54 1.18
CA GLU A 177 -2.28 4.47 1.55
C GLU A 177 -2.39 4.87 3.02
N TYR A 178 -3.61 5.22 3.45
CA TYR A 178 -3.92 5.54 4.84
C TYR A 178 -3.60 4.39 5.80
N LEU A 179 -4.01 3.16 5.46
CA LEU A 179 -3.79 1.99 6.31
C LEU A 179 -2.31 1.60 6.40
N HIS A 180 -1.52 1.85 5.34
CA HIS A 180 -0.08 1.64 5.40
C HIS A 180 0.57 2.64 6.37
N TYR A 181 0.19 3.91 6.28
CA TYR A 181 0.61 4.94 7.25
C TYR A 181 0.21 4.57 8.68
N ARG A 182 -1.06 4.20 8.92
CA ARG A 182 -1.56 3.84 10.26
C ARG A 182 -0.97 2.55 10.81
N ALA A 183 -0.59 1.60 9.96
CA ALA A 183 0.11 0.39 10.40
C ALA A 183 1.51 0.69 10.95
N THR A 184 2.08 1.84 10.60
CA THR A 184 3.37 2.34 11.10
C THR A 184 3.23 3.45 12.15
N ASP A 185 2.00 3.78 12.56
CA ASP A 185 1.67 4.89 13.46
C ASP A 185 1.78 4.51 14.96
N VAL A 186 1.74 5.53 15.81
CA VAL A 186 1.95 5.53 17.28
C VAL A 186 1.28 4.39 18.02
N GLY A 187 0.01 4.15 17.71
CA GLY A 187 -0.82 3.23 18.48
C GLY A 187 -0.29 1.79 18.49
N TYR A 188 0.30 1.33 17.37
CA TYR A 188 0.70 -0.07 17.25
C TYR A 188 1.97 -0.41 18.04
N MET A 189 3.02 0.41 17.96
CA MET A 189 4.27 0.13 18.66
C MET A 189 4.10 0.18 20.18
N PHE A 190 3.26 1.08 20.67
CA PHE A 190 2.84 1.09 22.07
C PHE A 190 2.07 -0.18 22.44
N TRP A 191 1.14 -0.61 21.58
CA TRP A 191 0.40 -1.85 21.79
C TRP A 191 1.30 -3.09 21.81
N HIS A 192 2.27 -3.17 20.89
CA HIS A 192 3.30 -4.20 20.87
C HIS A 192 4.06 -4.26 22.21
N ALA A 193 4.48 -3.11 22.74
CA ALA A 193 5.17 -3.00 24.02
C ALA A 193 4.32 -3.55 25.19
N LEU A 194 3.02 -3.24 25.22
CA LEU A 194 2.10 -3.78 26.24
C LEU A 194 1.89 -5.30 26.11
N ILE A 195 1.77 -5.83 24.89
CA ILE A 195 1.66 -7.28 24.67
C ILE A 195 2.90 -8.00 25.18
N ILE A 196 4.10 -7.58 24.73
CA ILE A 196 5.32 -8.32 25.06
C ILE A 196 5.64 -8.28 26.55
N PHE A 197 5.39 -7.13 27.20
CA PHE A 197 5.55 -7.03 28.65
C PHE A 197 4.43 -7.75 29.39
N GLY A 198 3.17 -7.44 29.12
CA GLY A 198 2.01 -7.94 29.86
C GLY A 198 1.84 -9.45 29.78
N CYS A 199 2.13 -10.05 28.62
CA CYS A 199 2.00 -11.49 28.38
C CYS A 199 3.34 -12.24 28.44
N ALA A 200 4.41 -11.58 28.86
CA ALA A 200 5.75 -12.14 28.96
C ALA A 200 6.26 -12.82 27.67
N ILE A 201 6.09 -12.15 26.53
CA ILE A 201 6.51 -12.64 25.21
C ILE A 201 7.91 -12.12 24.88
N THR A 202 8.75 -12.98 24.29
CA THR A 202 10.06 -12.61 23.78
C THR A 202 10.21 -13.11 22.35
N ILE A 203 9.93 -12.22 21.39
CA ILE A 203 10.13 -12.50 19.97
C ILE A 203 11.63 -12.57 19.68
N PRO A 204 12.14 -13.68 19.11
CA PRO A 204 13.53 -13.77 18.68
C PRO A 204 13.87 -12.69 17.65
N GLU A 205 15.08 -12.15 17.71
CA GLU A 205 15.50 -11.02 16.85
C GLU A 205 15.29 -11.29 15.34
N HIS A 206 15.56 -12.52 14.89
CA HIS A 206 15.36 -12.94 13.50
C HIS A 206 13.89 -13.12 13.09
N GLU A 207 12.95 -13.14 14.05
CA GLU A 207 11.52 -13.25 13.82
C GLU A 207 10.79 -11.91 13.93
N ILE A 208 11.43 -10.82 14.38
CA ILE A 208 10.77 -9.52 14.60
C ILE A 208 10.11 -8.99 13.32
N GLU A 209 10.83 -9.02 12.21
CA GLU A 209 10.30 -8.56 10.92
C GLU A 209 9.11 -9.42 10.46
N LEU A 210 9.23 -10.74 10.59
CA LEU A 210 8.14 -11.66 10.29
C LEU A 210 6.94 -11.43 11.22
N CYS A 211 7.18 -11.14 12.50
CA CYS A 211 6.14 -10.83 13.48
C CYS A 211 5.30 -9.62 13.05
N HIS A 212 5.95 -8.54 12.61
CA HIS A 212 5.27 -7.35 12.11
C HIS A 212 4.44 -7.65 10.86
N GLN A 213 5.00 -8.40 9.91
CA GLN A 213 4.29 -8.79 8.68
C GLN A 213 3.04 -9.65 8.97
N LEU A 214 3.16 -10.63 9.88
CA LEU A 214 2.05 -11.50 10.24
C LEU A 214 0.99 -10.79 11.08
N ALA A 215 1.38 -9.78 11.87
CA ALA A 215 0.45 -8.99 12.68
C ALA A 215 -0.35 -7.95 11.88
N LEU A 216 0.11 -7.60 10.68
CA LEU A 216 -0.42 -6.48 9.88
C LEU A 216 -1.96 -6.47 9.72
N PRO A 217 -2.64 -7.59 9.40
CA PRO A 217 -4.10 -7.58 9.29
C PRO A 217 -4.80 -7.22 10.61
N ALA A 218 -4.24 -7.61 11.76
CA ALA A 218 -4.82 -7.31 13.06
C ALA A 218 -4.67 -5.82 13.41
N ILE A 219 -3.53 -5.24 13.03
CA ILE A 219 -3.26 -3.80 13.18
C ILE A 219 -4.27 -3.00 12.35
N MET A 220 -4.45 -3.36 11.08
CA MET A 220 -5.41 -2.71 10.20
C MET A 220 -6.85 -2.83 10.74
N SER A 221 -7.23 -4.01 11.24
CA SER A 221 -8.56 -4.23 11.81
C SER A 221 -8.83 -3.39 13.06
N VAL A 222 -7.88 -3.34 13.99
CA VAL A 222 -7.99 -2.51 15.21
C VAL A 222 -8.06 -1.02 14.83
N THR A 223 -7.28 -0.59 13.84
CA THR A 223 -7.28 0.79 13.31
C THR A 223 -8.66 1.16 12.75
N LEU A 224 -9.18 0.36 11.81
CA LEU A 224 -10.48 0.63 11.19
C LEU A 224 -11.61 0.65 12.24
N THR A 225 -11.55 -0.26 13.20
CA THR A 225 -12.51 -0.29 14.32
C THR A 225 -12.41 0.97 15.17
N ASN A 226 -11.21 1.41 15.53
CA ASN A 226 -11.01 2.65 16.27
C ASN A 226 -11.57 3.84 15.48
N ASP A 227 -11.19 4.00 14.21
CA ASP A 227 -11.61 5.11 13.37
C ASP A 227 -13.14 5.21 13.19
N ILE A 228 -13.84 4.07 13.12
CA ILE A 228 -15.32 4.05 13.08
C ILE A 228 -15.90 4.69 14.33
N TRP A 229 -15.43 4.27 15.51
CA TRP A 229 -16.01 4.68 16.78
C TRP A 229 -15.45 6.02 17.29
N SER A 230 -14.23 6.39 16.92
CA SER A 230 -13.59 7.65 17.29
C SER A 230 -13.98 8.82 16.40
N TYR A 231 -14.57 8.58 15.21
CA TYR A 231 -14.93 9.63 14.25
C TYR A 231 -15.69 10.80 14.90
N GLY A 232 -16.70 10.53 15.72
CA GLY A 232 -17.48 11.58 16.40
C GLY A 232 -16.63 12.43 17.35
N LYS A 233 -15.72 11.79 18.12
CA LYS A 233 -14.78 12.46 19.02
C LYS A 233 -13.81 13.34 18.24
N GLU A 234 -13.22 12.79 17.19
CA GLU A 234 -12.20 13.46 16.37
C GLU A 234 -12.78 14.60 15.54
N ALA A 235 -13.99 14.43 15.00
CA ALA A 235 -14.72 15.50 14.31
C ALA A 235 -15.02 16.67 15.25
N GLU A 236 -15.47 16.41 16.49
CA GLU A 236 -15.69 17.44 17.51
C GLU A 236 -14.39 18.18 17.87
N ALA A 237 -13.27 17.46 17.96
CA ALA A 237 -11.95 18.05 18.24
C ALA A 237 -11.47 18.93 17.07
N ALA A 238 -11.63 18.46 15.84
CA ALA A 238 -11.28 19.19 14.61
C ALA A 238 -12.13 20.46 14.42
N GLU A 239 -13.41 20.42 14.79
CA GLU A 239 -14.26 21.61 14.84
C GLU A 239 -13.75 22.64 15.86
N LYS A 240 -13.38 22.20 17.08
CA LYS A 240 -12.87 23.08 18.15
C LYS A 240 -11.52 23.70 17.82
N SER A 241 -10.67 22.99 17.08
CA SER A 241 -9.36 23.46 16.62
C SER A 241 -9.43 24.33 15.36
N GLY A 242 -10.63 24.54 14.81
CA GLY A 242 -10.87 25.42 13.67
C GLY A 242 -10.57 24.79 12.30
N LYS A 243 -10.49 23.45 12.23
CA LYS A 243 -10.19 22.68 11.02
C LYS A 243 -11.27 21.61 10.76
N PRO A 244 -12.55 21.98 10.55
CA PRO A 244 -13.63 21.01 10.39
C PRO A 244 -13.38 20.08 9.18
N GLY A 245 -13.45 18.77 9.40
CA GLY A 245 -13.25 17.75 8.36
C GLY A 245 -11.81 17.51 7.91
N ASP A 246 -10.83 18.09 8.62
CA ASP A 246 -9.39 17.91 8.35
C ASP A 246 -8.69 17.25 9.55
N PHE A 247 -8.92 15.95 9.70
CA PHE A 247 -8.30 15.08 10.70
C PHE A 247 -8.04 13.68 10.11
N VAL A 248 -7.13 12.94 10.74
CA VAL A 248 -6.60 11.66 10.25
C VAL A 248 -7.54 10.52 10.68
N ASN A 249 -8.44 10.12 9.78
CA ASN A 249 -9.42 9.05 10.06
C ASN A 249 -9.85 8.33 8.75
N ALA A 250 -9.98 7.00 8.78
CA ALA A 250 -10.38 6.20 7.62
C ALA A 250 -11.69 6.65 6.98
N LEU A 251 -12.68 7.10 7.76
CA LEU A 251 -13.97 7.54 7.24
C LEU A 251 -13.83 8.83 6.43
N VAL A 252 -12.98 9.76 6.87
CA VAL A 252 -12.67 10.99 6.11
C VAL A 252 -12.00 10.65 4.78
N VAL A 253 -11.05 9.72 4.80
CA VAL A 253 -10.36 9.25 3.58
C VAL A 253 -11.35 8.58 2.63
N LEU A 254 -12.20 7.68 3.11
CA LEU A 254 -13.21 6.98 2.31
C LEU A 254 -14.26 7.93 1.72
N MET A 255 -14.70 8.93 2.49
CA MET A 255 -15.61 9.96 1.98
C MET A 255 -14.98 10.74 0.82
N ARG A 256 -13.68 11.04 0.89
CA ARG A 256 -12.95 11.72 -0.20
C ARG A 256 -12.69 10.80 -1.39
N GLU A 257 -12.22 9.58 -1.14
CA GLU A 257 -11.89 8.56 -2.15
C GLU A 257 -13.13 8.16 -2.97
N HIS A 258 -14.27 7.94 -2.32
CA HIS A 258 -15.49 7.45 -2.96
C HIS A 258 -16.55 8.54 -3.19
N ASN A 259 -16.27 9.79 -2.79
CA ASN A 259 -17.20 10.92 -2.85
C ASN A 259 -18.59 10.54 -2.28
N CYS A 260 -18.60 9.99 -1.07
CA CYS A 260 -19.78 9.39 -0.45
C CYS A 260 -20.15 10.03 0.89
N SER A 261 -21.33 9.69 1.42
CA SER A 261 -21.73 10.15 2.77
C SER A 261 -20.94 9.43 3.86
N ILE A 262 -21.02 9.94 5.09
CA ILE A 262 -20.40 9.31 6.26
C ILE A 262 -20.95 7.91 6.52
N GLU A 263 -22.26 7.70 6.32
CA GLU A 263 -22.89 6.39 6.49
C GLU A 263 -22.38 5.40 5.44
N GLU A 264 -22.10 5.86 4.21
CA GLU A 264 -21.50 5.03 3.18
C GLU A 264 -20.04 4.70 3.48
N ALA A 265 -19.27 5.71 3.90
CA ALA A 265 -17.88 5.52 4.30
C ALA A 265 -17.77 4.54 5.47
N GLU A 266 -18.67 4.62 6.45
CA GLU A 266 -18.73 3.66 7.56
C GLU A 266 -19.03 2.25 7.07
N ARG A 267 -19.97 2.07 6.13
CA ARG A 267 -20.26 0.76 5.52
C ARG A 267 -19.05 0.18 4.79
N LEU A 268 -18.33 1.00 4.02
CA LEU A 268 -17.10 0.61 3.31
C LEU A 268 -15.98 0.24 4.31
N CYS A 269 -15.80 1.04 5.35
CA CYS A 269 -14.84 0.80 6.42
C CYS A 269 -15.11 -0.53 7.13
N ARG A 270 -16.38 -0.80 7.48
CA ARG A 270 -16.83 -2.07 8.06
C ARG A 270 -16.59 -3.25 7.13
N ALA A 271 -16.87 -3.09 5.83
CA ALA A 271 -16.61 -4.14 4.84
C ALA A 271 -15.11 -4.44 4.71
N ARG A 272 -14.25 -3.41 4.69
CA ARG A 272 -12.80 -3.61 4.70
C ARG A 272 -12.32 -4.28 5.98
N ASN A 273 -12.83 -3.87 7.14
CA ASN A 273 -12.48 -4.48 8.42
C ASN A 273 -12.81 -5.99 8.43
N LYS A 274 -13.95 -6.41 7.87
CA LYS A 274 -14.28 -7.85 7.74
C LYS A 274 -13.25 -8.65 6.94
N ILE A 275 -12.68 -8.04 5.89
CA ILE A 275 -11.60 -8.67 5.11
C ILE A 275 -10.35 -8.82 5.98
N GLU A 276 -9.99 -7.79 6.75
CA GLU A 276 -8.82 -7.85 7.64
C GLU A 276 -8.99 -8.86 8.77
N VAL A 277 -10.18 -8.97 9.36
CA VAL A 277 -10.53 -9.99 10.36
C VAL A 277 -10.38 -11.41 9.79
N ALA A 278 -10.88 -11.64 8.57
CA ALA A 278 -10.74 -12.94 7.90
C ALA A 278 -9.26 -13.30 7.67
N LYS A 279 -8.44 -12.33 7.24
CA LYS A 279 -6.99 -12.49 7.09
C LYS A 279 -6.32 -12.78 8.44
N CYS A 280 -6.71 -12.10 9.53
CA CYS A 280 -6.17 -12.38 10.87
C CYS A 280 -6.39 -13.84 11.28
N LEU A 281 -7.63 -14.34 11.09
CA LEU A 281 -8.00 -15.72 11.42
C LEU A 281 -7.19 -16.72 10.59
N GLN A 282 -7.03 -16.45 9.29
CA GLN A 282 -6.23 -17.26 8.39
C GLN A 282 -4.76 -17.30 8.81
N VAL A 283 -4.12 -16.12 8.98
CA VAL A 283 -2.71 -16.00 9.35
C VAL A 283 -2.43 -16.67 10.70
N THR A 284 -3.30 -16.48 11.69
CA THR A 284 -3.16 -17.11 13.01
C THR A 284 -3.27 -18.63 12.89
N LYS A 285 -4.21 -19.14 12.10
CA LYS A 285 -4.40 -20.58 11.86
C LYS A 285 -3.20 -21.20 11.15
N GLU A 286 -2.69 -20.58 10.10
CA GLU A 286 -1.56 -21.09 9.32
C GLU A 286 -0.27 -21.04 10.14
N THR A 287 -0.02 -19.94 10.85
CA THR A 287 1.19 -19.77 11.67
C THR A 287 1.23 -20.73 12.85
N ARG A 288 0.07 -21.14 13.38
CA ARG A 288 0.00 -22.15 14.44
C ARG A 288 0.66 -23.48 14.02
N GLU A 289 0.44 -23.89 12.77
CA GLU A 289 0.93 -25.18 12.22
C GLU A 289 2.41 -25.13 11.78
N ARG A 290 2.96 -23.92 11.63
CA ARG A 290 4.37 -23.71 11.26
C ARG A 290 5.31 -24.28 12.32
N LYS A 291 6.39 -24.94 11.88
CA LYS A 291 7.43 -25.52 12.77
C LYS A 291 8.69 -24.68 12.82
N ASP A 292 8.79 -23.72 11.91
CA ASP A 292 9.93 -22.83 11.67
C ASP A 292 9.83 -21.50 12.43
N VAL A 293 8.79 -21.33 13.26
CA VAL A 293 8.55 -20.12 14.05
C VAL A 293 8.45 -20.45 15.54
N SER A 294 8.89 -19.52 16.39
CA SER A 294 8.85 -19.65 17.85
C SER A 294 7.43 -19.76 18.40
N GLN A 295 7.32 -20.34 19.60
CA GLN A 295 6.04 -20.39 20.30
C GLN A 295 5.59 -18.98 20.71
N ASP A 296 6.52 -18.12 21.14
CA ASP A 296 6.28 -16.72 21.50
C ASP A 296 5.69 -15.91 20.34
N LEU A 297 6.15 -16.12 19.10
CA LEU A 297 5.54 -15.49 17.91
C LEU A 297 4.11 -15.99 17.67
N LYS A 298 3.86 -17.29 17.79
CA LYS A 298 2.50 -17.84 17.66
C LYS A 298 1.58 -17.26 18.73
N ASP A 299 2.08 -17.15 19.95
CA ASP A 299 1.35 -16.64 21.09
C ASP A 299 1.05 -15.15 20.91
N TYR A 300 2.01 -14.37 20.44
CA TYR A 300 1.83 -12.97 20.09
C TYR A 300 0.68 -12.74 19.10
N LEU A 301 0.61 -13.53 18.02
CA LEU A 301 -0.48 -13.42 17.04
C LEU A 301 -1.85 -13.75 17.65
N TYR A 302 -1.91 -14.66 18.62
CA TYR A 302 -3.14 -14.90 19.38
C TYR A 302 -3.54 -13.69 20.24
N HIS A 303 -2.59 -13.00 20.86
CA HIS A 303 -2.89 -11.77 21.61
C HIS A 303 -3.34 -10.63 20.69
N MET A 304 -2.74 -10.50 19.50
CA MET A 304 -3.22 -9.56 18.47
C MET A 304 -4.66 -9.88 18.06
N LEU A 305 -4.99 -11.16 17.89
CA LEU A 305 -6.35 -11.61 17.57
C LEU A 305 -7.35 -11.28 18.69
N PHE A 306 -6.96 -11.41 19.97
CA PHE A 306 -7.81 -10.95 21.08
C PHE A 306 -7.95 -9.43 21.09
N GLY A 307 -6.90 -8.69 20.75
CA GLY A 307 -6.94 -7.24 20.54
C GLY A 307 -8.04 -6.82 19.57
N VAL A 308 -8.18 -7.51 18.43
CA VAL A 308 -9.26 -7.27 17.45
C VAL A 308 -10.64 -7.41 18.09
N SER A 309 -10.90 -8.55 18.75
CA SER A 309 -12.22 -8.81 19.34
C SER A 309 -12.54 -7.90 20.53
N GLY A 310 -11.55 -7.67 21.39
CA GLY A 310 -11.70 -6.85 22.58
C GLY A 310 -11.89 -5.38 22.24
N ASN A 311 -11.19 -4.88 21.22
CA ASN A 311 -11.33 -3.51 20.75
C ASN A 311 -12.73 -3.27 20.17
N ALA A 312 -13.24 -4.18 19.34
CA ALA A 312 -14.58 -4.08 18.77
C ALA A 312 -15.66 -3.97 19.86
N ILE A 313 -15.59 -4.84 20.88
CA ILE A 313 -16.59 -4.88 21.96
C ILE A 313 -16.44 -3.72 22.94
N TRP A 314 -15.22 -3.29 23.24
CA TRP A 314 -15.02 -2.15 24.11
C TRP A 314 -15.52 -0.86 23.44
N SER A 315 -15.22 -0.69 22.15
CA SER A 315 -15.56 0.51 21.39
C SER A 315 -17.07 0.76 21.30
N THR A 316 -17.90 -0.28 21.26
CA THR A 316 -19.36 -0.15 21.15
C THR A 316 -20.02 0.38 22.43
N GLN A 317 -19.31 0.41 23.56
CA GLN A 317 -19.89 0.71 24.88
C GLN A 317 -19.06 1.69 25.71
N CYS A 318 -17.85 2.05 25.31
CA CYS A 318 -16.94 2.81 26.15
C CYS A 318 -17.34 4.28 26.24
N ARG A 319 -17.02 4.88 27.40
CA ARG A 319 -17.24 6.32 27.62
C ARG A 319 -16.34 7.21 26.77
N ARG A 320 -15.27 6.65 26.19
CA ARG A 320 -14.34 7.37 25.32
C ARG A 320 -15.03 7.87 24.05
N TYR A 321 -15.91 7.06 23.47
CA TYR A 321 -16.62 7.38 22.24
C TYR A 321 -18.07 7.82 22.50
N ASP A 322 -18.72 7.31 23.55
CA ASP A 322 -20.05 7.77 23.99
C ASP A 322 -20.02 8.29 25.44
N MET A 323 -20.01 9.62 25.59
CA MET A 323 -20.01 10.27 26.90
C MET A 323 -21.26 9.99 27.74
N THR A 324 -22.35 9.52 27.13
CA THR A 324 -23.59 9.18 27.83
C THR A 324 -23.55 7.79 28.48
N ALA A 325 -22.60 6.93 28.10
CA ALA A 325 -22.45 5.61 28.67
C ALA A 325 -22.25 5.65 30.20
N PRO A 326 -23.01 4.88 30.99
CA PRO A 326 -23.00 5.01 32.45
C PRO A 326 -21.74 4.41 33.09
N TYR A 327 -21.35 4.92 34.27
CA TYR A 327 -20.45 4.19 35.16
C TYR A 327 -21.23 3.07 35.85
N ASN A 328 -20.62 1.89 36.01
CA ASN A 328 -21.19 0.85 36.87
C ASN A 328 -21.07 1.20 38.36
N GLU A 329 -21.75 0.44 39.24
CA GLU A 329 -21.79 0.71 40.68
C GLU A 329 -20.39 0.76 41.32
N ARG A 330 -19.48 -0.11 40.91
CA ARG A 330 -18.11 -0.17 41.43
C ARG A 330 -17.31 1.06 41.01
N GLN A 331 -17.40 1.45 39.74
CA GLN A 331 -16.77 2.67 39.21
C GLN A 331 -17.32 3.92 39.90
N GLN A 332 -18.64 4.00 40.13
CA GLN A 332 -19.26 5.10 40.87
C GLN A 332 -18.79 5.19 42.34
N ALA A 333 -18.55 4.05 42.98
CA ALA A 333 -17.98 4.03 44.33
C ALA A 333 -16.53 4.54 44.32
N ARG A 334 -15.72 4.12 43.35
CA ARG A 334 -14.31 4.50 43.20
C ARG A 334 -14.09 5.98 42.88
N LEU A 335 -15.00 6.59 42.12
CA LEU A 335 -15.00 8.05 41.87
C LEU A 335 -15.07 8.89 43.17
N LYS A 336 -15.49 8.30 44.29
CA LYS A 336 -15.58 8.97 45.60
C LYS A 336 -14.39 8.67 46.51
N GLN A 337 -13.49 7.79 46.09
CA GLN A 337 -12.31 7.37 46.86
C GLN A 337 -11.12 8.28 46.56
N THR A 338 -10.25 8.44 47.56
CA THR A 338 -8.93 9.06 47.44
C THR A 338 -7.91 8.05 46.91
N LYS A 339 -6.75 8.52 46.42
CA LYS A 339 -5.68 7.62 45.93
C LYS A 339 -5.29 6.56 46.95
N ASP A 340 -5.15 6.94 48.21
CA ASP A 340 -4.69 6.03 49.28
C ASP A 340 -5.75 4.97 49.63
N GLU A 341 -7.02 5.23 49.30
CA GLU A 341 -8.13 4.28 49.45
C GLU A 341 -8.23 3.29 48.26
N LEU A 342 -7.57 3.59 47.13
CA LEU A 342 -7.43 2.69 45.98
C LEU A 342 -6.31 1.68 46.23
N THR A 343 -6.53 0.76 47.16
CA THR A 343 -5.56 -0.30 47.46
C THR A 343 -5.60 -1.39 46.40
N SER A 344 -4.42 -1.76 45.87
CA SER A 344 -4.30 -2.94 45.02
C SER A 344 -4.65 -4.19 45.83
N THR A 345 -5.45 -5.08 45.26
CA THR A 345 -5.75 -6.39 45.83
C THR A 345 -4.64 -7.41 45.57
N TYR A 346 -3.59 -7.00 44.85
CA TYR A 346 -2.47 -7.83 44.41
C TYR A 346 -1.17 -7.29 45.04
N ASP A 347 -0.43 -8.12 45.78
CA ASP A 347 0.86 -7.76 46.39
C ASP A 347 2.02 -8.09 45.42
N PRO A 348 2.62 -7.09 44.74
CA PRO A 348 3.67 -7.33 43.76
C PRO A 348 4.94 -7.96 44.36
N VAL A 349 5.18 -7.80 45.67
CA VAL A 349 6.38 -8.34 46.34
C VAL A 349 6.21 -9.82 46.66
N HIS A 350 4.98 -10.29 46.90
CA HIS A 350 4.71 -11.70 47.21
C HIS A 350 4.64 -12.57 45.95
N ALA A 351 4.07 -12.06 44.86
CA ALA A 351 3.96 -12.76 43.58
C ALA A 351 5.33 -12.99 42.89
N ALA A 352 6.25 -12.02 42.97
CA ALA A 352 7.60 -12.16 42.43
C ALA A 352 8.43 -13.27 43.14
N LYS A 353 8.13 -13.53 44.42
CA LYS A 353 8.79 -14.60 45.19
C LYS A 353 8.25 -16.00 44.88
N GLU A 354 6.96 -16.13 44.59
CA GLU A 354 6.38 -17.42 44.16
C GLU A 354 6.80 -17.78 42.74
N ALA A 355 6.81 -16.82 41.80
CA ALA A 355 7.22 -17.03 40.41
C ALA A 355 8.72 -17.41 40.27
N MET A 356 9.60 -16.88 41.12
CA MET A 356 11.01 -17.30 41.16
C MET A 356 11.21 -18.71 41.76
N MET A 357 10.25 -19.24 42.52
CA MET A 357 10.32 -20.59 43.10
C MET A 357 9.76 -21.67 42.16
N GLU A 358 8.85 -21.34 41.24
CA GLU A 358 8.26 -22.29 40.28
C GLU A 358 9.05 -22.44 38.95
N SER A 359 10.15 -21.68 38.76
CA SER A 359 10.98 -21.77 37.54
C SER A 359 11.85 -23.04 37.44
N THR A 360 11.72 -24.00 38.35
CA THR A 360 12.29 -25.35 38.22
C THR A 360 11.18 -26.36 37.88
N ARG A 361 10.96 -26.59 36.58
CA ARG A 361 10.06 -27.65 36.06
C ARG A 361 10.34 -29.02 36.70
N PRO A 362 9.32 -29.88 36.83
CA PRO A 362 9.37 -31.10 36.01
C PRO A 362 8.03 -31.56 35.40
N GLU A 363 8.20 -32.19 34.24
CA GLU A 363 7.43 -33.26 33.59
C GLU A 363 5.92 -33.14 33.28
N ILE A 364 5.67 -33.41 32.00
CA ILE A 364 4.42 -33.44 31.27
C ILE A 364 3.60 -34.67 31.67
N HIS A 365 2.42 -34.46 32.26
CA HIS A 365 1.36 -35.45 32.22
C HIS A 365 0.54 -35.27 30.94
N ARG A 366 0.69 -36.21 29.99
CA ARG A 366 -0.23 -36.36 28.86
C ARG A 366 -1.59 -36.83 29.36
N LEU A 367 -2.65 -36.16 28.92
CA LEU A 367 -4.02 -36.68 28.92
C LEU A 367 -4.55 -36.75 27.47
N PRO A 368 -5.51 -37.65 27.19
CA PRO A 368 -5.53 -38.44 25.96
C PRO A 368 -6.15 -37.73 24.76
N THR A 369 -5.64 -38.08 23.57
CA THR A 369 -6.20 -37.78 22.26
C THR A 369 -7.52 -38.52 22.03
N PRO A 370 -8.57 -37.88 21.46
CA PRO A 370 -9.70 -38.62 20.90
C PRO A 370 -9.38 -39.02 19.46
N ASP A 371 -9.18 -40.32 19.22
CA ASP A 371 -9.28 -40.91 17.88
C ASP A 371 -10.77 -41.07 17.48
N SER A 372 -11.04 -40.69 16.23
CA SER A 372 -12.22 -40.79 15.32
C SER A 372 -13.19 -42.00 15.47
N PRO A 373 -14.28 -42.13 14.65
CA PRO A 373 -15.26 -41.17 14.12
C PRO A 373 -16.73 -41.62 14.40
N GLY A 374 -17.67 -40.68 14.58
CA GLY A 374 -19.09 -41.00 14.81
C GLY A 374 -20.02 -40.06 14.05
N LYS A 375 -20.78 -40.62 13.12
CA LYS A 375 -21.81 -39.98 12.28
C LYS A 375 -22.85 -39.25 13.12
N GLU A 376 -23.23 -38.05 12.72
CA GLU A 376 -24.63 -37.61 12.81
C GLU A 376 -24.94 -36.51 11.78
N SER A 377 -25.98 -36.79 11.00
CA SER A 377 -26.54 -35.98 9.93
C SER A 377 -27.39 -34.84 10.50
N PHE A 378 -27.20 -33.61 10.01
CA PHE A 378 -28.20 -32.56 10.20
C PHE A 378 -28.89 -32.23 8.87
N ALA A 379 -30.15 -32.65 8.82
CA ALA A 379 -31.10 -32.36 7.77
C ALA A 379 -31.62 -30.92 7.91
N VAL A 380 -31.66 -30.22 6.79
CA VAL A 380 -32.42 -28.97 6.61
C VAL A 380 -33.91 -29.29 6.58
N ARG A 381 -34.72 -28.68 7.46
CA ARG A 381 -36.12 -28.37 7.16
C ARG A 381 -36.62 -27.08 7.87
N PRO A 382 -37.53 -26.33 7.21
CA PRO A 382 -37.95 -24.96 7.53
C PRO A 382 -39.22 -24.95 8.41
N LEU A 383 -39.70 -23.76 8.81
CA LEU A 383 -41.09 -23.37 9.21
C LEU A 383 -41.00 -21.94 9.85
N VAL A 384 -41.96 -21.01 9.87
CA VAL A 384 -43.23 -20.72 9.17
C VAL A 384 -43.70 -19.33 9.64
N ASN A 385 -44.51 -18.65 8.82
CA ASN A 385 -45.24 -17.40 9.12
C ASN A 385 -46.08 -17.44 10.41
N GLY A 386 -46.18 -16.30 11.10
CA GLY A 386 -47.16 -16.08 12.17
C GLY A 386 -47.43 -14.59 12.43
N SER A 387 -48.61 -14.14 12.04
CA SER A 387 -49.22 -12.82 12.27
C SER A 387 -49.61 -12.58 13.74
N GLY A 388 -49.51 -11.34 14.23
CA GLY A 388 -50.11 -10.91 15.50
C GLY A 388 -50.19 -9.37 15.63
N GLN A 389 -51.32 -8.89 16.11
CA GLN A 389 -51.87 -7.53 16.02
C GLN A 389 -51.85 -6.77 17.37
N TYR A 390 -51.94 -5.42 17.27
CA TYR A 390 -52.51 -4.44 18.25
C TYR A 390 -51.78 -4.24 19.61
N ASN A 391 -51.77 -3.10 20.32
CA ASN A 391 -52.31 -1.72 20.35
C ASN A 391 -51.43 -1.01 21.43
N GLY A 392 -51.10 0.28 21.49
CA GLY A 392 -51.91 1.50 21.35
C GLY A 392 -51.87 2.33 22.66
N ASN A 393 -51.57 3.64 22.53
CA ASN A 393 -51.97 4.80 23.36
C ASN A 393 -51.21 5.25 24.63
N ASN A 394 -50.66 6.49 24.60
CA ASN A 394 -51.27 7.75 25.11
C ASN A 394 -50.19 8.88 25.18
N HIS A 395 -50.29 9.97 24.41
CA HIS A 395 -50.95 11.27 24.70
C HIS A 395 -50.38 12.08 25.87
N VAL A 396 -49.84 13.30 25.60
CA VAL A 396 -50.18 14.58 26.29
C VAL A 396 -49.89 15.79 25.36
N ASN A 397 -50.85 16.72 25.31
CA ASN A 397 -50.85 18.02 24.61
C ASN A 397 -50.21 19.14 25.44
N GLY A 398 -49.79 20.25 24.81
CA GLY A 398 -50.01 21.57 25.42
C GLY A 398 -49.15 22.78 25.02
N VAL A 399 -49.75 23.68 24.23
CA VAL A 399 -49.82 25.16 24.40
C VAL A 399 -48.66 26.08 23.93
N SER A 400 -48.84 26.58 22.70
CA SER A 400 -48.80 27.97 22.14
C SER A 400 -48.37 29.23 22.94
N ASN A 401 -47.60 30.12 22.28
CA ASN A 401 -47.97 31.50 21.82
C ASN A 401 -46.74 32.25 21.22
N GLU A 402 -46.73 32.66 19.93
CA GLU A 402 -47.05 34.01 19.36
C GLU A 402 -45.90 35.05 19.51
N VAL A 403 -45.48 35.93 18.59
CA VAL A 403 -45.93 36.43 17.25
C VAL A 403 -44.82 37.33 16.64
N ASP A 404 -44.65 37.34 15.31
CA ASP A 404 -44.48 38.52 14.38
C ASP A 404 -43.99 38.05 12.98
N VAL A 405 -44.82 37.84 11.96
CA VAL A 405 -45.51 38.73 10.99
C VAL A 405 -44.65 39.19 9.76
N ARG A 406 -44.73 38.35 8.71
CA ARG A 406 -44.95 38.59 7.24
C ARG A 406 -43.89 39.28 6.36
N PRO A 407 -43.90 39.09 5.00
CA PRO A 407 -44.88 38.37 4.17
C PRO A 407 -44.32 37.29 3.22
N SER A 408 -45.18 36.31 2.96
CA SER A 408 -45.09 35.17 2.06
C SER A 408 -45.46 35.50 0.61
N ILE A 409 -44.70 34.94 -0.35
CA ILE A 409 -45.21 34.56 -1.67
C ILE A 409 -44.77 33.11 -1.96
N GLU A 410 -45.77 32.23 -1.84
CA GLU A 410 -45.97 30.92 -2.48
C GLU A 410 -44.79 29.98 -2.74
N ARG A 411 -44.61 29.00 -1.84
CA ARG A 411 -44.07 27.68 -2.19
C ARG A 411 -45.20 26.66 -2.20
N HIS A 412 -45.47 26.08 -3.36
CA HIS A 412 -46.25 24.85 -3.45
C HIS A 412 -45.45 23.73 -2.77
N ALA A 413 -45.86 23.34 -1.57
CA ALA A 413 -45.42 22.11 -0.93
C ALA A 413 -46.17 20.94 -1.59
N SER A 414 -45.48 20.18 -2.44
CA SER A 414 -45.86 18.78 -2.68
C SER A 414 -45.00 17.90 -1.78
N THR A 415 -45.54 17.53 -0.62
CA THR A 415 -45.11 16.34 0.12
C THR A 415 -45.27 15.12 -0.79
N LYS A 416 -44.17 14.66 -1.39
CA LYS A 416 -44.04 13.27 -1.85
C LYS A 416 -43.14 12.55 -0.85
N ARG A 417 -43.68 11.51 -0.22
CA ARG A 417 -42.91 10.48 0.48
C ARG A 417 -41.78 10.04 -0.47
N ALA A 418 -40.55 9.98 0.02
CA ALA A 418 -39.55 9.17 -0.65
C ALA A 418 -40.03 7.73 -0.55
N THR A 419 -40.28 7.19 -1.72
CA THR A 419 -40.86 5.92 -2.06
C THR A 419 -39.76 4.84 -2.02
N SER A 420 -40.10 3.55 -2.05
CA SER A 420 -39.19 2.40 -1.97
C SER A 420 -37.98 2.54 -2.92
N ALA A 421 -36.90 1.77 -2.73
CA ALA A 421 -35.82 1.66 -3.72
C ALA A 421 -36.34 1.24 -5.11
N ASP A 422 -37.50 0.58 -5.16
CA ASP A 422 -38.25 0.22 -6.38
C ASP A 422 -38.94 1.41 -7.08
N ASP A 423 -39.04 2.56 -6.41
CA ASP A 423 -39.72 3.75 -6.90
C ASP A 423 -38.75 4.81 -7.46
N ILE A 424 -37.43 4.55 -7.43
CA ILE A 424 -36.43 5.34 -8.14
C ILE A 424 -36.40 4.89 -9.61
N ASP A 425 -36.59 5.83 -10.53
CA ASP A 425 -36.50 5.56 -11.97
C ASP A 425 -35.04 5.42 -12.42
N TRP A 426 -34.51 4.21 -12.29
CA TRP A 426 -33.14 3.87 -12.69
C TRP A 426 -32.93 3.88 -14.21
N THR A 427 -33.98 4.02 -15.02
CA THR A 427 -33.87 4.09 -16.49
C THR A 427 -33.37 5.45 -17.01
N ALA A 428 -33.20 6.43 -16.12
CA ALA A 428 -32.68 7.77 -16.46
C ALA A 428 -31.19 7.81 -16.80
N TYR A 429 -30.42 6.74 -16.53
CA TYR A 429 -29.01 6.62 -16.88
C TYR A 429 -28.87 5.86 -18.21
N LYS A 430 -28.79 6.61 -19.31
CA LYS A 430 -28.51 6.21 -20.72
C LYS A 430 -29.04 4.84 -21.19
N LYS A 431 -30.02 4.90 -22.11
CA LYS A 431 -30.51 3.78 -22.95
C LYS A 431 -29.37 2.92 -23.51
N VAL A 432 -29.23 1.70 -23.01
CA VAL A 432 -28.76 0.58 -23.83
C VAL A 432 -30.00 0.04 -24.53
N ASP A 433 -29.98 0.07 -25.85
CA ASP A 433 -31.10 -0.33 -26.71
C ASP A 433 -31.29 -1.86 -26.63
N SER A 434 -32.00 -2.33 -25.62
CA SER A 434 -32.50 -3.71 -25.56
C SER A 434 -34.01 -3.66 -25.63
N GLY A 435 -34.56 -3.89 -26.83
CA GLY A 435 -36.00 -3.99 -27.06
C GLY A 435 -36.62 -5.11 -26.23
N ALA A 436 -37.17 -4.77 -25.07
CA ALA A 436 -38.21 -5.51 -24.36
C ALA A 436 -38.78 -4.58 -23.27
N ASP A 437 -40.04 -4.22 -23.44
CA ASP A 437 -40.77 -3.21 -22.68
C ASP A 437 -41.25 -3.75 -21.32
N HIS A 438 -40.33 -4.18 -20.45
CA HIS A 438 -40.59 -4.52 -19.05
C HIS A 438 -39.67 -3.72 -18.15
N LYS A 439 -40.24 -2.87 -17.28
CA LYS A 439 -39.51 -2.19 -16.21
C LYS A 439 -38.83 -3.24 -15.32
N LYS A 440 -37.52 -3.44 -15.47
CA LYS A 440 -36.72 -4.21 -14.53
C LYS A 440 -36.69 -3.46 -13.20
N THR A 441 -37.04 -4.14 -12.12
CA THR A 441 -36.91 -3.58 -10.76
C THR A 441 -35.43 -3.52 -10.36
N LEU A 442 -35.07 -2.72 -9.36
CA LEU A 442 -33.69 -2.67 -8.84
C LEU A 442 -33.22 -4.06 -8.39
N SER A 443 -34.13 -4.82 -7.77
CA SER A 443 -33.92 -6.21 -7.39
C SER A 443 -33.59 -7.09 -8.59
N ASP A 444 -34.26 -6.89 -9.73
CA ASP A 444 -33.96 -7.64 -10.96
C ASP A 444 -32.57 -7.27 -11.52
N ILE A 445 -32.15 -6.00 -11.44
CA ILE A 445 -30.82 -5.57 -11.90
C ILE A 445 -29.71 -6.10 -11.00
N MET A 446 -29.90 -6.07 -9.67
CA MET A 446 -28.90 -6.52 -8.70
C MET A 446 -28.75 -8.05 -8.64
N LEU A 447 -29.80 -8.80 -8.96
CA LEU A 447 -29.80 -10.26 -8.97
C LEU A 447 -29.56 -10.85 -10.37
N GLN A 448 -29.51 -10.02 -11.41
CA GLN A 448 -29.19 -10.44 -12.75
C GLN A 448 -27.68 -10.70 -12.87
N GLU A 449 -27.30 -11.85 -13.44
CA GLU A 449 -25.96 -12.02 -13.99
C GLU A 449 -25.79 -11.05 -15.16
N LEU A 450 -25.07 -9.95 -14.90
CA LEU A 450 -24.76 -8.94 -15.91
C LEU A 450 -23.68 -9.49 -16.85
N PRO A 451 -23.75 -9.12 -18.15
CA PRO A 451 -22.68 -9.48 -19.07
C PRO A 451 -21.34 -8.91 -18.57
N PRO A 452 -20.22 -9.59 -18.83
CA PRO A 452 -18.90 -9.05 -18.51
C PRO A 452 -18.71 -7.70 -19.21
N MET A 453 -17.94 -6.81 -18.58
CA MET A 453 -17.58 -5.54 -19.21
C MET A 453 -16.72 -5.79 -20.45
N GLU A 454 -16.97 -5.00 -21.49
CA GLU A 454 -16.16 -5.00 -22.70
C GLU A 454 -14.77 -4.40 -22.41
N ASP A 455 -13.77 -4.82 -23.17
CA ASP A 455 -12.38 -4.37 -23.01
C ASP A 455 -12.12 -3.02 -23.70
N ASP A 456 -13.12 -2.40 -24.32
CA ASP A 456 -12.97 -1.16 -25.08
C ASP A 456 -12.28 -0.05 -24.29
N VAL A 457 -12.69 0.18 -23.03
CA VAL A 457 -12.13 1.25 -22.20
C VAL A 457 -10.64 1.04 -21.92
N VAL A 458 -10.22 -0.19 -21.64
CA VAL A 458 -8.80 -0.50 -21.40
C VAL A 458 -7.99 -0.46 -22.69
N MET A 459 -8.62 -0.66 -23.85
CA MET A 459 -7.97 -0.64 -25.16
C MET A 459 -7.79 0.77 -25.74
N GLU A 460 -8.57 1.77 -25.31
CA GLU A 460 -8.55 3.11 -25.94
C GLU A 460 -7.18 3.80 -25.98
N PRO A 461 -6.36 3.84 -24.91
CA PRO A 461 -5.02 4.43 -24.98
C PRO A 461 -4.11 3.75 -26.00
N TYR A 462 -4.14 2.41 -26.05
CA TYR A 462 -3.38 1.63 -27.03
C TYR A 462 -3.89 1.84 -28.46
N ARG A 463 -5.22 1.87 -28.67
CA ARG A 463 -5.84 2.17 -29.98
C ARG A 463 -5.46 3.57 -30.46
N TYR A 464 -5.43 4.55 -29.55
CA TYR A 464 -4.96 5.90 -29.85
C TYR A 464 -3.51 5.88 -30.34
N LEU A 465 -2.59 5.23 -29.62
CA LEU A 465 -1.19 5.11 -30.07
C LEU A 465 -1.09 4.43 -31.44
N CYS A 466 -1.88 3.39 -31.69
CA CYS A 466 -1.90 2.67 -32.96
C CYS A 466 -2.45 3.51 -34.11
N SER A 467 -3.31 4.49 -33.83
CA SER A 467 -3.83 5.43 -34.83
C SER A 467 -2.78 6.43 -35.31
N LEU A 468 -1.68 6.61 -34.56
CA LEU A 468 -0.60 7.54 -34.92
C LEU A 468 0.26 6.95 -36.06
N PRO A 469 0.77 7.79 -36.99
CA PRO A 469 1.51 7.32 -38.16
C PRO A 469 2.82 6.58 -37.77
N SER A 470 2.92 5.29 -38.14
CA SER A 470 4.10 4.45 -37.88
C SER A 470 4.84 4.11 -39.18
N LYS A 471 6.17 4.02 -39.13
CA LYS A 471 7.01 3.56 -40.27
C LYS A 471 6.96 2.03 -40.49
N GLY A 472 6.40 1.27 -39.53
CA GLY A 472 6.13 -0.16 -39.66
C GLY A 472 7.37 -1.05 -39.83
N VAL A 473 8.55 -0.58 -39.39
CA VAL A 473 9.84 -1.24 -39.65
C VAL A 473 9.90 -2.68 -39.12
N ARG A 474 9.26 -2.95 -37.97
CA ARG A 474 9.29 -4.27 -37.32
C ARG A 474 8.50 -5.32 -38.08
N ASN A 475 7.30 -5.00 -38.57
CA ASN A 475 6.53 -5.90 -39.42
C ASN A 475 7.27 -6.23 -40.72
N LYS A 476 7.90 -5.22 -41.33
CA LYS A 476 8.74 -5.41 -42.51
C LYS A 476 9.93 -6.34 -42.20
N THR A 477 10.51 -6.22 -41.00
CA THR A 477 11.60 -7.10 -40.54
C THR A 477 11.11 -8.54 -40.36
N ILE A 478 9.91 -8.76 -39.81
CA ILE A 478 9.29 -10.08 -39.71
C ILE A 478 9.06 -10.66 -41.11
N ASP A 479 8.49 -9.88 -42.03
CA ASP A 479 8.27 -10.32 -43.41
C ASP A 479 9.58 -10.71 -44.11
N ALA A 480 10.61 -9.87 -43.94
CA ALA A 480 11.92 -10.11 -44.49
C ALA A 480 12.58 -11.37 -43.90
N LEU A 481 12.53 -11.56 -42.58
CA LEU A 481 13.07 -12.78 -41.94
C LEU A 481 12.27 -14.02 -42.31
N ASN A 482 10.96 -13.89 -42.57
CA ASN A 482 10.13 -15.02 -42.94
C ASN A 482 10.49 -15.58 -44.32
N PHE A 483 11.11 -14.77 -45.18
CA PHE A 483 11.71 -15.25 -46.43
C PHE A 483 12.71 -16.39 -46.17
N TRP A 484 13.52 -16.31 -45.11
CA TRP A 484 14.45 -17.36 -44.71
C TRP A 484 13.80 -18.41 -43.81
N LEU A 485 13.02 -18.00 -42.81
CA LEU A 485 12.55 -18.87 -41.73
C LEU A 485 11.30 -19.70 -42.07
N LYS A 486 10.57 -19.40 -43.16
CA LYS A 486 9.43 -20.20 -43.64
C LYS A 486 8.41 -20.56 -42.54
N VAL A 487 8.10 -19.59 -41.69
CA VAL A 487 7.07 -19.68 -40.65
C VAL A 487 5.68 -19.72 -41.30
N PRO A 488 4.75 -20.57 -40.84
CA PRO A 488 3.37 -20.56 -41.33
C PRO A 488 2.75 -19.17 -41.20
N ILE A 489 1.99 -18.74 -42.20
CA ILE A 489 1.47 -17.37 -42.28
C ILE A 489 0.62 -16.98 -41.06
N GLU A 490 -0.17 -17.91 -40.52
CA GLU A 490 -0.98 -17.69 -39.31
C GLU A 490 -0.07 -17.37 -38.11
N ASN A 491 0.95 -18.18 -37.87
CA ASN A 491 1.89 -17.99 -36.76
C ASN A 491 2.72 -16.72 -36.97
N ALA A 492 3.13 -16.41 -38.20
CA ALA A 492 3.82 -15.18 -38.52
C ALA A 492 2.96 -13.94 -38.22
N ASN A 493 1.66 -13.98 -38.52
CA ASN A 493 0.72 -12.92 -38.17
C ASN A 493 0.51 -12.79 -36.66
N THR A 494 0.44 -13.91 -35.94
CA THR A 494 0.40 -13.89 -34.46
C THR A 494 1.66 -13.26 -33.88
N ILE A 495 2.86 -13.60 -34.39
CA ILE A 495 4.13 -12.99 -33.96
C ILE A 495 4.17 -11.49 -34.27
N LYS A 496 3.63 -11.04 -35.42
CA LYS A 496 3.47 -9.61 -35.72
C LYS A 496 2.59 -8.92 -34.68
N ALA A 497 1.41 -9.47 -34.40
CA ALA A 497 0.47 -8.89 -33.43
C ALA A 497 1.09 -8.79 -32.03
N ILE A 498 1.81 -9.83 -31.59
CA ILE A 498 2.57 -9.81 -30.32
C ILE A 498 3.63 -8.70 -30.35
N THR A 499 4.44 -8.63 -31.42
CA THR A 499 5.52 -7.65 -31.52
C THR A 499 5.00 -6.22 -31.55
N GLU A 500 3.89 -5.96 -32.24
CA GLU A 500 3.22 -4.67 -32.27
C GLU A 500 2.62 -4.28 -30.92
N SER A 501 1.92 -5.22 -30.26
CA SER A 501 1.34 -5.01 -28.93
C SER A 501 2.42 -4.68 -27.90
N LEU A 502 3.49 -5.47 -27.83
CA LEU A 502 4.60 -5.22 -26.92
C LEU A 502 5.33 -3.91 -27.23
N HIS A 503 5.50 -3.59 -28.52
CA HIS A 503 6.08 -2.31 -28.90
C HIS A 503 5.21 -1.13 -28.46
N GLY A 504 3.91 -1.19 -28.72
CA GLY A 504 3.02 -0.11 -28.33
C GLY A 504 2.95 0.03 -26.82
N SER A 505 2.93 -1.09 -26.10
CA SER A 505 2.97 -1.12 -24.63
C SER A 505 4.23 -0.44 -24.08
N SER A 506 5.41 -0.85 -24.57
CA SER A 506 6.67 -0.23 -24.17
C SER A 506 6.71 1.26 -24.51
N LEU A 507 6.24 1.69 -25.68
CA LEU A 507 6.18 3.13 -26.01
C LEU A 507 5.29 3.94 -25.07
N MET A 508 4.14 3.39 -24.67
CA MET A 508 3.24 4.08 -23.73
C MET A 508 3.86 4.22 -22.34
N LEU A 509 4.59 3.20 -21.88
CA LEU A 509 5.33 3.25 -20.62
C LEU A 509 6.54 4.18 -20.72
N ASP A 510 7.35 4.03 -21.77
CA ASP A 510 8.50 4.90 -22.06
C ASP A 510 8.06 6.37 -22.08
N ASP A 511 6.96 6.70 -22.78
CA ASP A 511 6.43 8.08 -22.82
C ASP A 511 6.14 8.63 -21.40
N ILE A 512 5.69 7.79 -20.47
CA ILE A 512 5.41 8.20 -19.07
C ILE A 512 6.70 8.32 -18.27
N GLU A 513 7.56 7.30 -18.38
CA GLU A 513 8.84 7.21 -17.66
C GLU A 513 9.80 8.35 -18.05
N ASP A 514 9.76 8.75 -19.32
CA ASP A 514 10.55 9.84 -19.91
C ASP A 514 9.84 11.20 -19.79
N HIS A 515 8.59 11.23 -19.30
CA HIS A 515 7.71 12.41 -19.26
C HIS A 515 7.46 13.10 -20.63
N SER A 516 7.53 12.32 -21.71
CA SER A 516 7.39 12.79 -23.09
C SER A 516 5.99 13.33 -23.38
N GLN A 517 5.90 14.60 -23.75
CA GLN A 517 4.61 15.24 -24.06
C GLN A 517 4.12 14.92 -25.48
N LEU A 518 5.03 14.55 -26.38
CA LEU A 518 4.75 14.33 -27.78
C LEU A 518 5.20 12.96 -28.26
N ARG A 519 4.36 12.33 -29.08
CA ARG A 519 4.68 11.11 -29.82
C ARG A 519 4.24 11.30 -31.26
N ARG A 520 5.20 11.26 -32.20
CA ARG A 520 4.97 11.41 -33.66
C ARG A 520 4.24 12.72 -34.01
N GLY A 521 4.58 13.80 -33.31
CA GLY A 521 4.02 15.15 -33.51
C GLY A 521 2.60 15.33 -32.99
N LYS A 522 2.10 14.39 -32.18
CA LYS A 522 0.80 14.42 -31.50
C LYS A 522 1.02 14.25 -29.99
N PRO A 523 0.04 14.62 -29.14
CA PRO A 523 0.13 14.35 -27.71
C PRO A 523 0.43 12.87 -27.44
N SER A 524 1.27 12.58 -26.43
CA SER A 524 1.48 11.21 -25.95
C SER A 524 0.18 10.63 -25.37
N ALA A 525 0.10 9.30 -25.24
CA ALA A 525 -1.12 8.65 -24.74
C ALA A 525 -1.49 9.13 -23.33
N HIS A 526 -0.50 9.29 -22.44
CA HIS A 526 -0.75 9.78 -21.08
C HIS A 526 -1.18 11.24 -21.03
N ALA A 527 -0.77 12.07 -22.00
CA ALA A 527 -1.26 13.44 -22.13
C ALA A 527 -2.74 13.51 -22.55
N VAL A 528 -3.28 12.45 -23.17
CA VAL A 528 -4.70 12.37 -23.58
C VAL A 528 -5.58 11.68 -22.52
N PHE A 529 -5.14 10.54 -21.99
CA PHE A 529 -5.95 9.67 -21.12
C PHE A 529 -5.53 9.71 -19.65
N GLY A 530 -4.43 10.39 -19.33
CA GLY A 530 -3.79 10.35 -18.01
C GLY A 530 -2.86 9.15 -17.87
N GLU A 531 -1.93 9.25 -16.93
CA GLU A 531 -0.93 8.22 -16.62
C GLU A 531 -1.60 6.91 -16.20
N ALA A 532 -2.56 6.96 -15.26
CA ALA A 532 -3.20 5.76 -14.71
C ALA A 532 -3.88 4.88 -15.77
N GLN A 533 -4.68 5.47 -16.67
CA GLN A 533 -5.33 4.73 -17.74
C GLN A 533 -4.30 4.18 -18.75
N THR A 534 -3.26 4.96 -19.05
CA THR A 534 -2.23 4.58 -20.01
C THR A 534 -1.36 3.42 -19.48
N ILE A 535 -0.95 3.45 -18.21
CA ILE A 535 -0.24 2.35 -17.54
C ILE A 535 -1.11 1.09 -17.51
N ASN A 536 -2.39 1.22 -17.15
CA ASN A 536 -3.31 0.09 -17.12
C ASN A 536 -3.48 -0.53 -18.52
N SER A 537 -3.63 0.31 -19.55
CA SER A 537 -3.72 -0.13 -20.96
C SER A 537 -2.43 -0.82 -21.42
N ALA A 538 -1.25 -0.27 -21.13
CA ALA A 538 0.04 -0.88 -21.45
C ALA A 538 0.20 -2.24 -20.78
N THR A 539 -0.12 -2.32 -19.49
CA THR A 539 -0.01 -3.56 -18.70
C THR A 539 -0.98 -4.62 -19.22
N PHE A 540 -2.21 -4.22 -19.55
CA PHE A 540 -3.21 -5.11 -20.16
C PHE A 540 -2.72 -5.69 -21.49
N GLN A 541 -2.04 -4.89 -22.33
CA GLN A 541 -1.46 -5.35 -23.59
C GLN A 541 -0.35 -6.42 -23.40
N TYR A 542 0.46 -6.32 -22.34
CA TYR A 542 1.40 -7.40 -22.00
C TYR A 542 0.66 -8.71 -21.70
N ILE A 543 -0.45 -8.66 -20.95
CA ILE A 543 -1.29 -9.85 -20.64
C ILE A 543 -1.96 -10.39 -21.91
N GLN A 544 -2.45 -9.52 -22.80
CA GLN A 544 -3.01 -9.91 -24.08
C GLN A 544 -1.96 -10.59 -24.98
N SER A 545 -0.72 -10.11 -24.95
CA SER A 545 0.40 -10.73 -25.66
C SER A 545 0.70 -12.15 -25.15
N VAL A 546 0.57 -12.42 -23.84
CA VAL A 546 0.67 -13.81 -23.31
C VAL A 546 -0.43 -14.70 -23.89
N SER A 547 -1.65 -14.17 -24.01
CA SER A 547 -2.78 -14.91 -24.62
C SER A 547 -2.51 -15.25 -26.09
N LEU A 548 -1.88 -14.35 -26.85
CA LEU A 548 -1.47 -14.60 -28.23
C LEU A 548 -0.31 -15.61 -28.32
N ILE A 549 0.66 -15.53 -27.41
CA ILE A 549 1.78 -16.50 -27.33
C ILE A 549 1.27 -17.92 -27.12
N SER A 550 0.20 -18.12 -26.34
CA SER A 550 -0.38 -19.45 -26.11
C SER A 550 -1.00 -20.09 -27.36
N GLN A 551 -1.22 -19.33 -28.43
CA GLN A 551 -1.74 -19.82 -29.72
C GLN A 551 -0.63 -20.32 -30.65
N LEU A 552 0.64 -20.04 -30.34
CA LEU A 552 1.79 -20.55 -31.10
C LEU A 552 1.99 -22.05 -30.86
N ARG A 553 2.56 -22.76 -31.83
CA ARG A 553 2.63 -24.23 -31.81
C ARG A 553 3.74 -24.74 -30.89
N SER A 554 4.82 -23.98 -30.77
CA SER A 554 6.02 -24.37 -30.06
C SER A 554 5.85 -24.19 -28.55
N PRO A 555 6.05 -25.25 -27.73
CA PRO A 555 5.99 -25.12 -26.28
C PRO A 555 7.13 -24.24 -25.72
N LYS A 556 8.14 -23.92 -26.54
CA LYS A 556 9.24 -23.00 -26.17
C LYS A 556 8.81 -21.53 -26.22
N ALA A 557 7.72 -21.20 -26.92
CA ALA A 557 7.31 -19.82 -27.18
C ALA A 557 7.09 -19.01 -25.89
N LEU A 558 6.42 -19.61 -24.90
CA LEU A 558 6.19 -18.95 -23.61
C LEU A 558 7.49 -18.66 -22.86
N ASN A 559 8.43 -19.61 -22.82
CA ASN A 559 9.71 -19.41 -22.15
C ASN A 559 10.54 -18.33 -22.85
N ILE A 560 10.57 -18.34 -24.19
CA ILE A 560 11.21 -17.29 -25.00
C ILE A 560 10.61 -15.93 -24.65
N PHE A 561 9.29 -15.83 -24.63
CA PHE A 561 8.58 -14.60 -24.29
C PHE A 561 8.96 -14.10 -22.89
N VAL A 562 8.81 -14.94 -21.87
CA VAL A 562 9.08 -14.57 -20.48
C VAL A 562 10.54 -14.15 -20.30
N ASP A 563 11.48 -14.85 -20.92
CA ASP A 563 12.90 -14.51 -20.83
C ASP A 563 13.21 -13.15 -21.46
N GLU A 564 12.71 -12.88 -22.66
CA GLU A 564 13.01 -11.63 -23.36
C GLU A 564 12.28 -10.42 -22.76
N ILE A 565 11.03 -10.59 -22.31
CA ILE A 565 10.31 -9.52 -21.58
C ILE A 565 11.05 -9.17 -20.29
N ARG A 566 11.55 -10.18 -19.55
CA ARG A 566 12.36 -9.95 -18.35
C ARG A 566 13.62 -9.15 -18.67
N GLN A 567 14.33 -9.49 -19.74
CA GLN A 567 15.53 -8.76 -20.16
C GLN A 567 15.22 -7.31 -20.58
N LEU A 568 14.06 -7.08 -21.22
CA LEU A 568 13.60 -5.75 -21.60
C LEU A 568 13.41 -4.85 -20.36
N PHE A 569 12.69 -5.34 -19.34
CA PHE A 569 12.51 -4.62 -18.09
C PHE A 569 13.82 -4.43 -17.31
N ILE A 570 14.73 -5.41 -17.32
CA ILE A 570 16.05 -5.24 -16.69
C ILE A 570 16.84 -4.15 -17.41
N GLY A 571 16.85 -4.13 -18.74
CA GLY A 571 17.49 -3.07 -19.52
C GLY A 571 16.92 -1.69 -19.17
N GLN A 572 15.59 -1.56 -19.19
CA GLN A 572 14.90 -0.32 -18.81
C GLN A 572 15.28 0.14 -17.39
N ALA A 573 15.32 -0.78 -16.42
CA ALA A 573 15.65 -0.46 -15.04
C ALA A 573 17.04 0.16 -14.87
N TYR A 574 18.06 -0.32 -15.61
CA TYR A 574 19.40 0.28 -15.57
C TYR A 574 19.43 1.69 -16.16
N GLU A 575 18.76 1.92 -17.29
CA GLU A 575 18.67 3.26 -17.88
C GLU A 575 17.98 4.24 -16.93
N LEU A 576 16.83 3.86 -16.36
CA LEU A 576 16.13 4.66 -15.35
C LEU A 576 17.01 4.93 -14.14
N GLN A 577 17.70 3.91 -13.61
CA GLN A 577 18.61 4.08 -12.48
C GLN A 577 19.71 5.10 -12.77
N TRP A 578 20.34 5.02 -13.94
CA TRP A 578 21.41 5.93 -14.33
C TRP A 578 20.90 7.35 -14.47
N THR A 579 19.76 7.53 -15.14
CA THR A 579 19.11 8.84 -15.33
C THR A 579 18.69 9.46 -13.99
N SER A 580 18.00 8.72 -13.12
CA SER A 580 17.55 9.23 -11.83
C SER A 580 18.68 9.54 -10.85
N ASN A 581 19.77 8.74 -10.87
CA ASN A 581 20.90 8.92 -9.97
C ASN A 581 22.06 9.71 -10.58
N MET A 582 21.92 10.18 -11.82
CA MET A 582 22.95 10.95 -12.52
C MET A 582 24.30 10.22 -12.65
N ILE A 583 24.23 8.91 -12.88
CA ILE A 583 25.40 8.05 -13.01
C ILE A 583 25.66 7.81 -14.49
N CYS A 584 26.71 8.41 -15.04
CA CYS A 584 27.14 8.10 -16.40
C CYS A 584 27.72 6.67 -16.44
N PRO A 585 27.13 5.74 -17.21
CA PRO A 585 27.61 4.37 -17.25
C PRO A 585 28.91 4.26 -18.08
N PRO A 586 29.75 3.25 -17.79
CA PRO A 586 30.76 2.79 -18.73
C PRO A 586 30.13 2.32 -20.05
N LEU A 587 30.86 2.44 -21.17
CA LEU A 587 30.37 2.05 -22.49
C LEU A 587 29.89 0.59 -22.54
N GLU A 588 30.60 -0.33 -21.89
CA GLU A 588 30.22 -1.75 -21.84
C GLU A 588 28.90 -2.00 -21.10
N GLU A 589 28.60 -1.20 -20.08
CA GLU A 589 27.32 -1.26 -19.37
C GLU A 589 26.20 -0.69 -20.21
N TYR A 590 26.42 0.46 -20.85
CA TYR A 590 25.48 1.02 -21.81
C TYR A 590 25.13 0.00 -22.90
N LEU A 591 26.12 -0.64 -23.53
CA LEU A 591 25.86 -1.63 -24.56
C LEU A 591 25.08 -2.86 -24.05
N ARG A 592 25.34 -3.32 -22.82
CA ARG A 592 24.55 -4.39 -22.19
C ARG A 592 23.10 -3.97 -21.93
N MET A 593 22.88 -2.73 -21.50
CA MET A 593 21.54 -2.17 -21.35
C MET A 593 20.81 -2.14 -22.69
N VAL A 594 21.45 -1.63 -23.75
CA VAL A 594 20.87 -1.56 -25.09
C VAL A 594 20.53 -2.95 -25.64
N ASP A 595 21.40 -3.93 -25.41
CA ASP A 595 21.14 -5.32 -25.78
C ASP A 595 19.92 -5.87 -25.01
N GLY A 596 19.73 -5.52 -23.74
CA GLY A 596 18.58 -5.91 -22.91
C GLY A 596 17.26 -5.28 -23.37
N LYS A 597 17.25 -3.95 -23.57
CA LYS A 597 16.08 -3.13 -23.91
C LYS A 597 15.67 -3.28 -25.38
N THR A 598 16.46 -2.73 -26.30
CA THR A 598 16.11 -2.63 -27.72
C THR A 598 16.47 -3.92 -28.48
N GLY A 599 17.62 -4.53 -28.14
CA GLY A 599 17.99 -5.83 -28.70
C GLY A 599 17.06 -6.98 -28.28
N GLY A 600 16.43 -6.88 -27.10
CA GLY A 600 15.52 -7.88 -26.57
C GLY A 600 14.31 -8.15 -27.45
N LEU A 601 13.72 -7.11 -28.04
CA LEU A 601 12.57 -7.30 -28.91
C LEU A 601 12.94 -7.98 -30.24
N PHE A 602 14.12 -7.67 -30.81
CA PHE A 602 14.62 -8.37 -32.00
C PHE A 602 14.94 -9.84 -31.70
N ARG A 603 15.49 -10.14 -30.52
CA ARG A 603 15.70 -11.53 -30.07
C ARG A 603 14.40 -12.27 -29.85
N LEU A 604 13.40 -11.64 -29.23
CA LEU A 604 12.07 -12.22 -29.05
C LEU A 604 11.49 -12.64 -30.40
N LEU A 605 11.47 -11.71 -31.34
CA LEU A 605 10.99 -11.93 -32.70
C LEU A 605 11.74 -13.08 -33.39
N THR A 606 13.08 -13.05 -33.41
CA THR A 606 13.86 -14.07 -34.15
C THR A 606 13.75 -15.44 -33.51
N ARG A 607 13.76 -15.53 -32.17
CA ARG A 607 13.59 -16.79 -31.44
C ARG A 607 12.18 -17.38 -31.61
N LEU A 608 11.13 -16.55 -31.58
CA LEU A 608 9.76 -17.03 -31.84
C LEU A 608 9.61 -17.52 -33.27
N MET A 609 10.12 -16.77 -34.25
CA MET A 609 10.05 -17.18 -35.66
C MET A 609 10.84 -18.48 -35.91
N ALA A 610 12.03 -18.62 -35.34
CA ALA A 610 12.80 -19.85 -35.45
C ALA A 610 12.08 -21.04 -34.79
N ALA A 611 11.44 -20.83 -33.64
CA ALA A 611 10.68 -21.86 -32.94
C ALA A 611 9.41 -22.31 -33.69
N GLU A 612 8.84 -21.44 -34.53
CA GLU A 612 7.65 -21.69 -35.36
C GLU A 612 7.98 -22.02 -36.81
N SER A 613 9.27 -22.13 -37.16
CA SER A 613 9.72 -22.47 -38.51
C SER A 613 9.26 -23.88 -38.90
N THR A 614 8.90 -24.05 -40.18
CA THR A 614 8.62 -25.37 -40.76
C THR A 614 9.88 -26.14 -41.15
N THR A 615 11.04 -25.50 -41.08
CA THR A 615 12.35 -26.06 -41.39
C THR A 615 13.20 -26.15 -40.14
N GLU A 616 14.15 -27.09 -40.11
CA GLU A 616 15.14 -27.12 -39.03
C GLU A 616 16.09 -25.92 -39.19
N VAL A 617 15.98 -24.94 -38.29
CA VAL A 617 16.78 -23.73 -38.28
C VAL A 617 17.83 -23.85 -37.18
N ASP A 618 19.03 -24.28 -37.54
CA ASP A 618 20.22 -24.24 -36.68
C ASP A 618 21.08 -23.01 -37.03
N VAL A 619 20.49 -21.83 -36.87
CA VAL A 619 21.14 -20.55 -37.19
C VAL A 619 21.09 -19.62 -35.99
N ASP A 620 22.26 -19.16 -35.55
CA ASP A 620 22.37 -18.16 -34.51
C ASP A 620 22.15 -16.74 -35.07
N PHE A 621 21.04 -16.12 -34.65
CA PHE A 621 20.69 -14.73 -34.96
C PHE A 621 21.14 -13.74 -33.89
N SER A 622 21.85 -14.18 -32.85
CA SER A 622 22.22 -13.33 -31.71
C SER A 622 23.06 -12.13 -32.15
N ARG A 623 24.03 -12.33 -33.04
CA ARG A 623 24.87 -11.25 -33.59
C ARG A 623 24.05 -10.23 -34.37
N LEU A 624 23.17 -10.70 -35.26
CA LEU A 624 22.26 -9.82 -36.00
C LEU A 624 21.40 -8.97 -35.05
N CYS A 625 20.78 -9.61 -34.03
CA CYS A 625 19.92 -8.91 -33.07
C CYS A 625 20.69 -7.88 -32.23
N GLN A 626 21.93 -8.18 -31.82
CA GLN A 626 22.79 -7.24 -31.09
C GLN A 626 23.16 -6.05 -31.98
N LEU A 627 23.60 -6.29 -33.21
CA LEU A 627 23.98 -5.22 -34.13
C LEU A 627 22.79 -4.30 -34.45
N PHE A 628 21.64 -4.89 -34.78
CA PHE A 628 20.41 -4.13 -35.02
C PHE A 628 19.97 -3.37 -33.75
N GLY A 629 19.91 -4.04 -32.60
CA GLY A 629 19.51 -3.41 -31.34
C GLY A 629 20.37 -2.19 -30.99
N ARG A 630 21.70 -2.35 -31.08
CA ARG A 630 22.67 -1.27 -30.84
C ARG A 630 22.54 -0.14 -31.84
N TYR A 631 22.47 -0.46 -33.14
CA TYR A 631 22.34 0.55 -34.18
C TYR A 631 21.04 1.33 -34.05
N PHE A 632 19.90 0.66 -33.82
CA PHE A 632 18.61 1.32 -33.67
C PHE A 632 18.57 2.28 -32.48
N GLN A 633 19.06 1.85 -31.31
CA GLN A 633 19.09 2.70 -30.13
C GLN A 633 20.01 3.91 -30.33
N ILE A 634 21.27 3.66 -30.73
CA ILE A 634 22.26 4.73 -30.89
C ILE A 634 21.82 5.72 -31.97
N ARG A 635 21.18 5.23 -33.04
CA ARG A 635 20.63 6.09 -34.09
C ARG A 635 19.43 6.90 -33.61
N ASP A 636 18.54 6.35 -32.77
CA ASP A 636 17.42 7.10 -32.22
C ASP A 636 17.91 8.25 -31.34
N ASP A 637 18.86 7.96 -30.45
CA ASP A 637 19.51 8.95 -29.58
C ASP A 637 20.25 10.03 -30.39
N TYR A 638 21.02 9.61 -31.41
CA TYR A 638 21.72 10.54 -32.30
C TYR A 638 20.74 11.42 -33.09
N ALA A 639 19.66 10.83 -33.59
CA ALA A 639 18.65 11.52 -34.36
C ALA A 639 17.89 12.57 -33.52
N ASN A 640 17.61 12.28 -32.25
CA ASN A 640 16.97 13.22 -31.33
C ASN A 640 17.79 14.53 -31.19
N LEU A 641 19.12 14.42 -31.15
CA LEU A 641 20.01 15.57 -31.00
C LEU A 641 20.36 16.29 -32.31
N LYS A 642 20.29 15.60 -33.46
CA LYS A 642 20.81 16.12 -34.76
C LYS A 642 19.72 16.45 -35.78
N LEU A 643 18.62 15.69 -35.85
CA LEU A 643 17.68 15.75 -36.97
C LEU A 643 16.50 16.69 -36.70
N ALA A 644 16.23 17.59 -37.66
CA ALA A 644 15.09 18.53 -37.59
C ALA A 644 13.74 17.80 -37.55
N ASP A 645 13.56 16.73 -38.32
CA ASP A 645 12.32 15.94 -38.33
C ASP A 645 11.98 15.33 -36.96
N TYR A 646 13.00 15.00 -36.15
CA TYR A 646 12.81 14.50 -34.79
C TYR A 646 12.34 15.62 -33.84
N THR A 647 12.84 16.84 -34.04
CA THR A 647 12.38 18.02 -33.30
C THR A 647 10.88 18.25 -33.47
N GLU A 648 10.35 18.05 -34.68
CA GLU A 648 8.91 18.19 -34.94
C GLU A 648 8.06 17.05 -34.34
N GLN A 649 8.64 15.85 -34.18
CA GLN A 649 7.92 14.65 -33.75
C GLN A 649 7.91 14.43 -32.24
N LYS A 650 9.00 14.81 -31.57
CA LYS A 650 9.25 14.56 -30.13
C LYS A 650 9.46 15.85 -29.35
N GLY A 651 9.94 16.91 -30.01
CA GLY A 651 10.37 18.15 -29.38
C GLY A 651 11.86 18.36 -29.55
N PHE A 652 12.32 19.60 -29.37
CA PHE A 652 13.73 19.96 -29.57
C PHE A 652 14.62 19.33 -28.50
N CYS A 653 15.51 18.40 -28.88
CA CYS A 653 16.44 17.70 -28.00
C CYS A 653 15.79 17.18 -26.71
N GLU A 654 14.65 16.50 -26.83
CA GLU A 654 13.87 15.95 -25.70
C GLU A 654 14.72 15.04 -24.80
N ASP A 655 15.65 14.28 -25.38
CA ASP A 655 16.57 13.40 -24.63
C ASP A 655 17.38 14.15 -23.56
N LEU A 656 17.61 15.46 -23.75
CA LEU A 656 18.28 16.31 -22.77
C LEU A 656 17.36 16.74 -21.62
N ASP A 657 16.04 16.79 -21.84
CA ASP A 657 15.04 16.99 -20.78
C ASP A 657 14.83 15.71 -19.97
N GLU A 658 14.90 14.55 -20.62
CA GLU A 658 14.87 13.25 -19.95
C GLU A 658 16.13 13.09 -19.08
N GLY A 659 17.28 13.56 -19.58
CA GLY A 659 18.57 13.43 -18.92
C GLY A 659 19.21 12.05 -19.12
N LYS A 660 18.76 11.29 -20.12
CA LYS A 660 19.29 9.96 -20.38
C LYS A 660 20.75 10.01 -20.86
N PHE A 661 21.56 9.05 -20.41
CA PHE A 661 22.95 8.94 -20.84
C PHE A 661 23.06 8.23 -22.20
N SER A 662 22.70 8.94 -23.25
CA SER A 662 22.89 8.48 -24.63
C SER A 662 24.38 8.38 -25.00
N LEU A 663 24.70 7.62 -26.06
CA LEU A 663 26.08 7.46 -26.51
C LEU A 663 26.83 8.79 -26.75
N PRO A 664 26.22 9.84 -27.35
CA PRO A 664 26.86 11.16 -27.46
C PRO A 664 27.30 11.74 -26.11
N LEU A 665 26.47 11.60 -25.06
CA LEU A 665 26.78 12.06 -23.71
C LEU A 665 27.85 11.20 -23.04
N ILE A 666 27.80 9.88 -23.21
CA ILE A 666 28.82 8.96 -22.69
C ILE A 666 30.20 9.28 -23.28
N ILE A 667 30.28 9.52 -24.58
CA ILE A 667 31.52 9.93 -25.25
C ILE A 667 31.99 11.30 -24.73
N ALA A 668 31.06 12.26 -24.58
CA ALA A 668 31.39 13.57 -24.05
C ALA A 668 31.94 13.49 -22.61
N PHE A 669 31.35 12.67 -21.75
CA PHE A 669 31.76 12.51 -20.34
C PHE A 669 32.98 11.63 -20.10
N ASN A 670 33.60 11.09 -21.14
CA ASN A 670 34.82 10.30 -21.02
C ASN A 670 35.90 11.03 -20.21
N GLU A 671 36.49 10.38 -19.21
CA GLU A 671 37.49 10.98 -18.33
C GLU A 671 38.75 11.44 -19.07
N ASN A 672 39.05 10.83 -20.22
CA ASN A 672 40.18 11.21 -21.09
C ASN A 672 39.80 12.25 -22.16
N ASN A 673 38.64 12.90 -22.05
CA ASN A 673 38.19 13.88 -23.02
C ASN A 673 39.14 15.11 -23.05
N LYS A 674 39.42 15.60 -24.26
CA LYS A 674 40.36 16.71 -24.49
C LYS A 674 39.71 18.10 -24.30
N ALA A 675 38.42 18.17 -23.99
CA ALA A 675 37.65 19.40 -23.75
C ALA A 675 37.13 19.49 -22.29
N PRO A 676 38.00 19.55 -21.26
CA PRO A 676 37.57 19.46 -19.86
C PRO A 676 36.65 20.61 -19.41
N LYS A 677 36.75 21.79 -20.04
CA LYS A 677 35.83 22.91 -19.78
C LYS A 677 34.42 22.59 -20.27
N ALA A 678 34.30 22.05 -21.48
CA ALA A 678 33.01 21.69 -22.04
C ALA A 678 32.33 20.61 -21.19
N VAL A 679 33.10 19.60 -20.77
CA VAL A 679 32.63 18.54 -19.86
C VAL A 679 32.15 19.10 -18.52
N ALA A 680 32.89 20.03 -17.92
CA ALA A 680 32.49 20.64 -16.64
C ALA A 680 31.19 21.46 -16.76
N GLN A 681 31.03 22.23 -17.84
CA GLN A 681 29.81 22.99 -18.11
C GLN A 681 28.61 22.06 -18.38
N LEU A 682 28.83 20.99 -19.14
CA LEU A 682 27.81 19.99 -19.43
C LEU A 682 27.34 19.29 -18.15
N ARG A 683 28.25 18.92 -17.23
CA ARG A 683 27.88 18.41 -15.89
C ARG A 683 27.00 19.40 -15.12
N GLY A 684 27.35 20.69 -15.17
CA GLY A 684 26.55 21.75 -14.56
C GLY A 684 25.14 21.84 -15.14
N LEU A 685 24.99 21.74 -16.47
CA LEU A 685 23.69 21.74 -17.15
C LEU A 685 22.86 20.51 -16.77
N MET A 686 23.44 19.32 -16.77
CA MET A 686 22.71 18.10 -16.38
C MET A 686 22.25 18.18 -14.92
N MET A 687 23.07 18.74 -14.01
CA MET A 687 22.64 18.95 -12.62
C MET A 687 21.48 19.94 -12.52
N GLN A 688 21.52 21.04 -13.28
CA GLN A 688 20.42 22.01 -13.32
C GLN A 688 19.14 21.41 -13.92
N ARG A 689 19.25 20.53 -14.91
CA ARG A 689 18.13 19.76 -15.45
C ARG A 689 17.41 18.99 -14.35
N CYS A 690 18.14 18.28 -13.48
CA CYS A 690 17.53 17.52 -12.38
C CYS A 690 16.75 18.38 -11.39
N VAL A 691 17.22 19.60 -11.12
CA VAL A 691 16.54 20.54 -10.21
C VAL A 691 15.28 21.11 -10.84
N ASN A 692 15.31 21.40 -12.14
CA ASN A 692 14.24 22.12 -12.83
C ASN A 692 13.24 21.19 -13.55
N GLY A 693 13.50 19.88 -13.60
CA GLY A 693 12.71 18.90 -14.34
C GLY A 693 12.92 18.90 -15.87
N GLY A 694 13.84 19.72 -16.38
CA GLY A 694 14.12 19.86 -17.81
C GLY A 694 15.10 20.99 -18.10
N LEU A 695 15.45 21.18 -19.37
CA LEU A 695 16.29 22.28 -19.84
C LEU A 695 15.49 23.28 -20.69
N THR A 696 15.78 24.57 -20.49
CA THR A 696 15.30 25.62 -21.40
C THR A 696 15.88 25.45 -22.80
N PHE A 697 15.24 26.07 -23.80
CA PHE A 697 15.72 26.04 -25.18
C PHE A 697 17.19 26.49 -25.30
N GLU A 698 17.55 27.60 -24.66
CA GLU A 698 18.91 28.14 -24.67
C GLU A 698 19.92 27.19 -24.00
N GLN A 699 19.52 26.53 -22.91
CA GLN A 699 20.34 25.52 -22.24
C GLN A 699 20.55 24.28 -23.10
N LYS A 700 19.52 23.83 -23.84
CA LYS A 700 19.64 22.72 -24.80
C LYS A 700 20.58 23.05 -25.95
N VAL A 701 20.45 24.25 -26.53
CA VAL A 701 21.37 24.73 -27.57
C VAL A 701 22.81 24.76 -27.05
N LEU A 702 23.03 25.26 -25.83
CA LEU A 702 24.34 25.24 -25.20
C LEU A 702 24.85 23.81 -24.99
N ALA A 703 24.04 22.91 -24.42
CA ALA A 703 24.39 21.52 -24.19
C ALA A 703 24.80 20.83 -25.51
N LEU A 704 24.04 21.01 -26.58
CA LEU A 704 24.35 20.45 -27.90
C LEU A 704 25.72 20.91 -28.41
N ASN A 705 26.03 22.21 -28.30
CA ASN A 705 27.33 22.75 -28.69
C ASN A 705 28.47 22.16 -27.86
N LEU A 706 28.26 21.96 -26.54
CA LEU A 706 29.26 21.36 -25.65
C LEU A 706 29.49 19.88 -25.94
N ILE A 707 28.43 19.13 -26.30
CA ILE A 707 28.53 17.72 -26.72
C ILE A 707 29.33 17.63 -28.02
N GLU A 708 29.09 18.52 -28.98
CA GLU A 708 29.85 18.59 -30.24
C GLU A 708 31.33 18.95 -29.98
N GLU A 709 31.61 19.95 -29.14
CA GLU A 709 32.98 20.34 -28.76
C GLU A 709 33.75 19.18 -28.07
N ALA A 710 33.04 18.41 -27.23
CA ALA A 710 33.58 17.22 -26.59
C ALA A 710 33.70 16.01 -27.54
N GLY A 711 33.28 16.13 -28.81
CA GLY A 711 33.34 15.07 -29.81
C GLY A 711 32.27 13.98 -29.67
N GLY A 712 31.23 14.22 -28.87
CA GLY A 712 30.14 13.26 -28.63
C GLY A 712 29.35 12.93 -29.89
N ILE A 713 28.98 13.94 -30.68
CA ILE A 713 28.20 13.79 -31.92
C ILE A 713 29.03 13.07 -33.00
N SER A 714 30.19 13.63 -33.36
CA SER A 714 31.07 13.03 -34.39
C SER A 714 31.65 11.67 -34.00
N GLY A 715 31.82 11.40 -32.69
CA GLY A 715 32.20 10.08 -32.18
C GLY A 715 31.08 9.05 -32.38
N THR A 716 29.84 9.45 -32.10
CA THR A 716 28.65 8.60 -32.30
C THR A 716 28.43 8.26 -33.77
N GLU A 717 28.59 9.23 -34.66
CA GLU A 717 28.49 9.05 -36.12
C GLU A 717 29.47 7.98 -36.63
N LYS A 718 30.73 8.01 -36.16
CA LYS A 718 31.72 6.97 -36.50
C LYS A 718 31.31 5.58 -36.02
N VAL A 719 30.74 5.48 -34.80
CA VAL A 719 30.24 4.22 -34.27
C VAL A 719 29.08 3.70 -35.13
N LEU A 720 28.15 4.56 -35.53
CA LEU A 720 27.03 4.20 -36.40
C LEU A 720 27.52 3.70 -37.77
N HIS A 721 28.46 4.38 -38.43
CA HIS A 721 29.03 3.87 -39.69
C HIS A 721 29.74 2.53 -39.52
N SER A 722 30.46 2.33 -38.40
CA SER A 722 31.10 1.04 -38.10
C SER A 722 30.07 -0.07 -37.89
N LEU A 723 29.01 0.19 -37.14
CA LEU A 723 27.92 -0.76 -36.90
C LEU A 723 27.16 -1.08 -38.20
N TYR A 724 26.99 -0.11 -39.09
CA TYR A 724 26.36 -0.31 -40.39
C TYR A 724 27.13 -1.34 -41.22
N GLY A 725 28.46 -1.17 -41.36
CA GLY A 725 29.30 -2.13 -42.09
C GLY A 725 29.30 -3.53 -41.46
N GLU A 726 29.26 -3.63 -40.13
CA GLU A 726 29.11 -4.92 -39.44
C GLU A 726 27.74 -5.57 -39.69
N MET A 727 26.66 -4.79 -39.81
CA MET A 727 25.34 -5.31 -40.19
C MET A 727 25.33 -5.83 -41.63
N GLU A 728 25.96 -5.12 -42.57
CA GLU A 728 26.10 -5.59 -43.97
C GLU A 728 26.83 -6.94 -44.02
N ALA A 729 27.98 -7.04 -43.33
CA ALA A 729 28.76 -8.27 -43.26
C ALA A 729 28.00 -9.44 -42.63
N GLU A 730 27.19 -9.17 -41.59
CA GLU A 730 26.35 -10.18 -40.96
C GLU A 730 25.19 -10.63 -41.86
N LEU A 731 24.59 -9.72 -42.65
CA LEU A 731 23.59 -10.09 -43.65
C LEU A 731 24.19 -10.96 -44.76
N GLU A 732 25.39 -10.63 -45.23
CA GLU A 732 26.12 -11.46 -46.21
C GLU A 732 26.41 -12.87 -45.66
N ARG A 733 26.86 -12.95 -44.40
CA ARG A 733 27.07 -14.24 -43.72
C ARG A 733 25.77 -15.06 -43.66
N LEU A 734 24.66 -14.44 -43.25
CA LEU A 734 23.36 -15.12 -43.15
C LEU A 734 22.84 -15.54 -44.54
N ALA A 735 23.00 -14.71 -45.57
CA ALA A 735 22.67 -15.07 -46.94
C ALA A 735 23.44 -16.31 -47.40
N GLY A 736 24.72 -16.43 -47.04
CA GLY A 736 25.54 -17.62 -47.29
C GLY A 736 25.02 -18.87 -46.57
N VAL A 737 24.54 -18.74 -45.32
CA VAL A 737 23.96 -19.85 -44.54
C VAL A 737 22.63 -20.32 -45.14
N PHE A 738 21.76 -19.39 -45.54
CA PHE A 738 20.46 -19.72 -46.13
C PHE A 738 20.53 -20.01 -47.64
N GLY A 739 21.69 -19.79 -48.28
CA GLY A 739 21.89 -19.97 -49.72
C GLY A 739 21.09 -19.00 -50.59
N ALA A 740 20.61 -17.89 -50.03
CA ALA A 740 19.80 -16.89 -50.71
C ALA A 740 19.93 -15.50 -50.06
N GLU A 741 20.14 -14.48 -50.90
CA GLU A 741 20.15 -13.07 -50.50
C GLU A 741 18.76 -12.62 -50.02
N ASN A 742 18.74 -11.67 -49.08
CA ASN A 742 17.51 -11.14 -48.50
C ASN A 742 17.40 -9.64 -48.76
N HIS A 743 16.99 -9.32 -49.99
CA HIS A 743 16.84 -7.95 -50.45
C HIS A 743 15.86 -7.11 -49.62
N GLN A 744 14.93 -7.74 -48.89
CA GLN A 744 14.04 -7.01 -48.00
C GLN A 744 14.78 -6.51 -46.74
N LEU A 745 15.66 -7.34 -46.15
CA LEU A 745 16.51 -6.90 -45.05
C LEU A 745 17.54 -5.87 -45.50
N GLU A 746 18.14 -6.04 -46.69
CA GLU A 746 19.05 -5.05 -47.29
C GLU A 746 18.36 -3.70 -47.49
N LEU A 747 17.12 -3.70 -47.99
CA LEU A 747 16.34 -2.47 -48.14
C LEU A 747 16.03 -1.81 -46.79
N ILE A 748 15.68 -2.60 -45.77
CA ILE A 748 15.46 -2.08 -44.41
C ILE A 748 16.74 -1.44 -43.87
N LEU A 749 17.89 -2.09 -44.08
CA LEU A 749 19.19 -1.57 -43.68
C LEU A 749 19.50 -0.23 -44.38
N GLU A 750 19.31 -0.14 -45.69
CA GLU A 750 19.54 1.10 -46.44
C GLU A 750 18.61 2.23 -45.99
N MET A 751 17.35 1.93 -45.65
CA MET A 751 16.42 2.92 -45.09
C MET A 751 16.85 3.48 -43.72
N LEU A 752 17.74 2.78 -43.01
CA LEU A 752 18.26 3.15 -41.70
C LEU A 752 19.64 3.82 -41.78
N ARG A 753 20.24 3.88 -42.97
CA ARG A 753 21.53 4.53 -43.19
C ARG A 753 21.48 5.99 -42.72
N ILE A 754 22.58 6.42 -42.11
CA ILE A 754 22.83 7.83 -41.81
C ILE A 754 23.74 8.40 -42.90
N ASP A 755 23.43 9.61 -43.37
CA ASP A 755 24.17 10.31 -44.43
C ASP A 755 25.53 10.82 -43.97
#